data_AF-A0A947MR42-F1
#
_entry.id   AF-A0A947MR42-F1
#
_cell.length_a   1.000
_cell.length_b   1.000
_cell.length_c   1.000
_cell.angle_alpha   90.00
_cell.angle_beta   90.00
_cell.angle_gamma   90.00
#
_symmetry.space_group_name_H-M   'P 1'
#
loop_
_entity.id
_entity.type
_entity.pdbx_description
1 polymer ?
#
loop_
_entity_poly.entity_id
_entity_poly.type
_entity_poly.pdbx_seq_one_letter_code
_entity_poly.pdbx_strand_id
1 'polypeptide(L)'
;MKTLLFSRVSSALTFGLSLALSTPGCGDDAASASFLDTAVVDAADDAADDAADDAVPIDGDDVVPVPDALTVDVPAAEDVAGDDDVADVAEPPKEPAPLSVGVGRVKMPVPVGIGTAGFGQLNFGGSGEKSRYADAYAASTRIYTHPSFHAIALQAGDETVVFLRLDLVGVTQEARQSVVKRVIERGGPDLADGLVMAATHTHSGPGRLVDIELWAAITDSFFPEFYIRMVDGMADAVLAAVADLAPARWGHTVLETDDLHTDRRCQNPELLDGRLPVFRFDDVKSGKTKAVLSFYAVHGTVVGSDSGTLTRDFHGAAELKIEEQFDSPVTALFFNSWSGDMRPRTVDVPTEAAIPGDYNKLEEAGNRAADVVVKGIAALEMKDEIVLDAAMTRIPLGLDKMGYGEGEFAWEYGAVYCGGGIEAACFGEGEPPPDYALVSGCVPFDKASPAPMDTIVGVVRVGESWMLTTPGEPVTELGTRMVKDVAEQNGLAPAQVHLVGYAQDYIGYSLSEEDWFHGGYEASGSLWGPKQGEYLHARTTAWAAHVISGKAAEADLLPPREPKVYSAAPWAVDEADAAAVAVEPPADVTRGDIVEVAIDGGDPWLLAPDVTLVQKDGEEWTPVLRKNGRPIGTDGYEFETALAVTPAYGDAVSPVKRRFRWTFRFPTARPVPSTSPVLEGTYAFEFRGLIAPESPYTLRSAAFVVKAPLAGPVEDK
;
A
#
# COMPACT_ATOMS: atom_id res chain seq x y z
N MET A 1 -11.49 10.11 -30.81
CA MET A 1 -11.97 8.75 -30.46
C MET A 1 -11.65 8.35 -29.02
N LYS A 2 -10.47 8.65 -28.45
CA LYS A 2 -10.16 8.40 -27.02
C LYS A 2 -11.07 9.12 -25.99
N THR A 3 -11.56 10.33 -26.32
CA THR A 3 -12.44 11.14 -25.43
C THR A 3 -13.89 10.63 -25.35
N LEU A 4 -14.37 9.88 -26.36
CA LEU A 4 -15.74 9.36 -26.40
C LEU A 4 -15.89 8.00 -25.69
N LEU A 5 -14.79 7.24 -25.58
CA LEU A 5 -14.75 5.99 -24.81
C LEU A 5 -14.71 6.28 -23.30
N PHE A 6 -13.89 7.26 -22.88
CA PHE A 6 -13.86 7.78 -21.51
C PHE A 6 -15.26 8.21 -21.04
N SER A 7 -16.06 8.86 -21.91
CA SER A 7 -17.42 9.27 -21.55
C SER A 7 -18.39 8.11 -21.33
N ARG A 8 -18.23 6.96 -22.00
CA ARG A 8 -19.16 5.82 -21.85
C ARG A 8 -18.82 4.94 -20.64
N VAL A 9 -17.53 4.71 -20.40
CA VAL A 9 -17.04 3.99 -19.21
C VAL A 9 -17.19 4.87 -17.96
N SER A 10 -16.88 6.17 -18.06
CA SER A 10 -17.12 7.12 -16.98
C SER A 10 -18.60 7.26 -16.68
N SER A 11 -19.53 7.35 -17.65
CA SER A 11 -20.96 7.45 -17.31
C SER A 11 -21.52 6.19 -16.63
N ALA A 12 -21.07 4.99 -17.01
CA ALA A 12 -21.48 3.74 -16.36
C ALA A 12 -20.87 3.58 -14.96
N LEU A 13 -19.58 3.90 -14.79
CA LEU A 13 -18.95 3.94 -13.47
C LEU A 13 -19.52 5.04 -12.58
N THR A 14 -19.82 6.24 -13.11
CA THR A 14 -20.31 7.39 -12.33
C THR A 14 -21.71 7.13 -11.77
N PHE A 15 -22.58 6.42 -12.50
CA PHE A 15 -23.90 6.03 -11.99
C PHE A 15 -23.83 4.96 -10.90
N GLY A 16 -22.91 3.98 -11.03
CA GLY A 16 -22.67 2.98 -9.99
C GLY A 16 -21.97 3.55 -8.75
N LEU A 17 -21.01 4.46 -8.94
CA LEU A 17 -20.21 5.07 -7.87
C LEU A 17 -21.04 6.04 -7.02
N SER A 18 -21.94 6.84 -7.63
CA SER A 18 -22.84 7.72 -6.86
C SER A 18 -23.82 6.95 -5.97
N LEU A 19 -24.24 5.73 -6.33
CA LEU A 19 -25.08 4.89 -5.47
C LEU A 19 -24.27 4.16 -4.37
N ALA A 20 -23.04 3.71 -4.69
CA ALA A 20 -22.18 3.04 -3.72
C ALA A 20 -21.64 4.01 -2.64
N LEU A 21 -21.36 5.26 -3.00
CA LEU A 21 -20.89 6.32 -2.08
C LEU A 21 -21.96 6.78 -1.09
N SER A 22 -23.25 6.45 -1.30
CA SER A 22 -24.32 6.71 -0.32
C SER A 22 -24.55 5.57 0.68
N THR A 23 -23.78 4.49 0.60
CA THR A 23 -23.86 3.38 1.57
C THR A 23 -22.79 3.53 2.66
N PRO A 24 -23.11 3.34 3.95
CA PRO A 24 -22.17 3.53 5.06
C PRO A 24 -21.21 2.34 5.15
N GLY A 25 -20.34 2.17 4.15
CA GLY A 25 -19.37 1.05 4.08
C GLY A 25 -17.91 1.45 4.29
N CYS A 26 -17.60 2.74 4.14
CA CYS A 26 -16.26 3.29 4.33
C CYS A 26 -16.36 4.66 5.00
N GLY A 27 -16.29 4.67 6.33
CA GLY A 27 -16.09 5.87 7.14
C GLY A 27 -17.31 6.77 7.25
N ASP A 28 -18.17 6.51 8.24
CA ASP A 28 -19.07 7.54 8.77
C ASP A 28 -19.13 7.38 10.29
N ASP A 29 -18.35 8.21 10.98
CA ASP A 29 -18.62 8.67 12.34
C ASP A 29 -18.05 10.09 12.48
N ALA A 30 -18.49 11.00 11.60
CA ALA A 30 -18.74 12.41 11.90
C ALA A 30 -19.14 13.20 10.63
N ALA A 31 -20.35 13.78 10.70
CA ALA A 31 -20.83 14.92 9.90
C ALA A 31 -21.44 14.65 8.51
N SER A 32 -22.64 14.06 8.47
CA SER A 32 -23.61 14.31 7.41
C SER A 32 -24.87 15.00 7.96
N ALA A 33 -24.84 16.34 8.00
CA ALA A 33 -26.04 17.15 8.18
C ALA A 33 -26.25 18.04 6.94
N SER A 34 -27.29 17.67 6.17
CA SER A 34 -28.07 18.50 5.25
C SER A 34 -27.35 19.25 4.12
N PHE A 35 -27.27 18.66 2.92
CA PHE A 35 -27.05 19.41 1.66
C PHE A 35 -27.71 18.76 0.43
N LEU A 36 -28.91 18.18 0.57
CA LEU A 36 -29.72 17.78 -0.60
C LEU A 36 -31.19 18.06 -0.32
N ASP A 37 -31.54 19.35 -0.29
CA ASP A 37 -32.92 19.77 -0.47
C ASP A 37 -32.92 21.09 -1.24
N THR A 38 -32.91 20.97 -2.56
CA THR A 38 -33.37 21.91 -3.61
C THR A 38 -32.53 21.76 -4.87
N ALA A 39 -33.20 21.28 -5.93
CA ALA A 39 -32.94 21.52 -7.36
C ALA A 39 -32.86 20.24 -8.21
N VAL A 40 -33.96 19.50 -8.32
CA VAL A 40 -34.33 18.83 -9.58
C VAL A 40 -35.85 18.82 -9.69
N VAL A 41 -36.41 19.89 -10.24
CA VAL A 41 -37.74 19.89 -10.86
C VAL A 41 -37.58 20.62 -12.19
N ASP A 42 -38.18 20.07 -13.23
CA ASP A 42 -38.14 20.48 -14.65
C ASP A 42 -36.90 20.08 -15.46
N ALA A 43 -37.01 18.94 -16.14
CA ALA A 43 -37.02 18.88 -17.61
C ALA A 43 -37.07 17.41 -18.08
N ALA A 44 -38.26 16.81 -18.01
CA ALA A 44 -38.59 15.62 -18.78
C ALA A 44 -39.78 16.02 -19.66
N ASP A 45 -39.51 16.26 -20.94
CA ASP A 45 -40.42 16.15 -22.09
C ASP A 45 -39.76 16.83 -23.29
N ASP A 46 -39.23 16.04 -24.23
CA ASP A 46 -39.66 16.12 -25.64
C ASP A 46 -38.85 15.21 -26.56
N ALA A 47 -39.62 14.56 -27.44
CA ALA A 47 -39.28 14.03 -28.77
C ALA A 47 -38.53 12.68 -28.88
N ALA A 48 -39.34 11.62 -28.97
CA ALA A 48 -39.11 10.50 -29.87
C ALA A 48 -39.56 10.82 -31.31
N ASP A 49 -39.14 9.98 -32.26
CA ASP A 49 -39.42 9.90 -33.71
C ASP A 49 -38.61 10.80 -34.66
N ASP A 50 -37.68 10.21 -35.42
CA ASP A 50 -37.97 9.79 -36.82
C ASP A 50 -36.84 8.93 -37.41
N ALA A 51 -37.23 8.00 -38.28
CA ALA A 51 -36.41 6.94 -38.84
C ALA A 51 -35.84 7.24 -40.25
N ALA A 52 -34.81 6.46 -40.59
CA ALA A 52 -34.47 5.90 -41.90
C ALA A 52 -33.52 6.65 -42.87
N ASP A 53 -32.68 5.78 -43.48
CA ASP A 53 -31.91 5.87 -44.74
C ASP A 53 -30.77 6.89 -44.90
N ASP A 54 -29.54 6.37 -44.96
CA ASP A 54 -28.87 6.18 -46.27
C ASP A 54 -27.52 5.46 -46.10
N ALA A 55 -27.44 4.24 -46.64
CA ALA A 55 -26.20 3.50 -46.85
C ALA A 55 -25.73 3.68 -48.30
N VAL A 56 -24.47 4.05 -48.49
CA VAL A 56 -23.77 3.94 -49.79
C VAL A 56 -22.43 3.23 -49.57
N PRO A 57 -22.14 2.14 -50.30
CA PRO A 57 -20.88 1.42 -50.22
C PRO A 57 -19.83 2.04 -51.16
N ILE A 58 -18.56 2.04 -50.75
CA ILE A 58 -17.44 2.29 -51.65
C ILE A 58 -16.47 1.12 -51.54
N ASP A 59 -16.44 0.36 -52.63
CA ASP A 59 -15.40 -0.59 -53.02
C ASP A 59 -14.46 0.13 -53.99
N GLY A 60 -13.17 -0.19 -53.98
CA GLY A 60 -12.21 0.41 -54.89
C GLY A 60 -10.77 0.40 -54.39
N ASP A 61 -10.05 -0.63 -54.83
CA ASP A 61 -8.60 -0.75 -54.88
C ASP A 61 -7.88 0.55 -55.24
N ASP A 62 -6.87 0.92 -54.47
CA ASP A 62 -5.68 1.61 -55.00
C ASP A 62 -4.44 1.30 -54.14
N VAL A 63 -3.59 0.46 -54.72
CA VAL A 63 -2.28 0.07 -54.22
C VAL A 63 -1.27 1.17 -54.57
N VAL A 64 -0.57 1.70 -53.57
CA VAL A 64 0.62 2.54 -53.77
C VAL A 64 1.80 1.91 -53.02
N PRO A 65 2.98 1.73 -53.66
CA PRO A 65 4.06 0.89 -53.15
C PRO A 65 4.88 1.59 -52.07
N VAL A 66 5.21 0.86 -51.01
CA VAL A 66 6.20 1.24 -49.99
C VAL A 66 7.55 0.64 -50.39
N PRO A 67 8.65 1.41 -50.43
CA PRO A 67 9.97 0.89 -50.76
C PRO A 67 10.63 0.15 -49.59
N ASP A 68 11.42 -0.85 -49.97
CA ASP A 68 12.11 -1.86 -49.16
C ASP A 68 13.15 -1.36 -48.13
N ALA A 69 13.21 -2.16 -47.07
CA ALA A 69 14.39 -2.68 -46.37
C ALA A 69 15.22 -1.79 -45.42
N LEU A 70 15.11 -2.12 -44.13
CA LEU A 70 16.23 -2.30 -43.22
C LEU A 70 15.99 -3.60 -42.44
N THR A 71 16.60 -4.69 -42.92
CA THR A 71 16.63 -6.02 -42.31
C THR A 71 17.61 -6.04 -41.13
N VAL A 72 17.15 -6.48 -39.97
CA VAL A 72 18.01 -6.92 -38.86
C VAL A 72 17.80 -8.42 -38.73
N ASP A 73 18.85 -9.20 -39.02
CA ASP A 73 18.87 -10.66 -38.89
C ASP A 73 18.74 -11.07 -37.43
N VAL A 74 17.67 -11.80 -37.10
CA VAL A 74 17.55 -12.61 -35.89
C VAL A 74 17.72 -14.07 -36.33
N PRO A 75 18.71 -14.82 -35.82
CA PRO A 75 18.86 -16.22 -36.20
C PRO A 75 17.64 -17.02 -35.73
N ALA A 76 17.11 -17.83 -36.65
CA ALA A 76 16.01 -18.76 -36.39
C ALA A 76 16.40 -19.72 -35.25
N ALA A 77 15.51 -19.85 -34.26
CA ALA A 77 15.58 -20.91 -33.26
C ALA A 77 15.47 -22.26 -33.98
N GLU A 78 16.49 -23.10 -33.83
CA GLU A 78 16.41 -24.51 -34.22
C GLU A 78 15.47 -25.23 -33.25
N ASP A 79 14.49 -25.95 -33.80
CA ASP A 79 13.58 -26.83 -33.08
C ASP A 79 14.37 -27.93 -32.35
N VAL A 80 14.54 -27.77 -31.03
CA VAL A 80 14.93 -28.89 -30.17
C VAL A 80 13.65 -29.61 -29.76
N ALA A 81 13.41 -30.76 -30.39
CA ALA A 81 12.43 -31.72 -29.93
C ALA A 81 12.80 -32.12 -28.48
N GLY A 82 11.96 -31.72 -27.53
CA GLY A 82 12.08 -32.09 -26.13
C GLY A 82 11.83 -33.59 -25.97
N ASP A 83 12.78 -34.25 -25.32
CA ASP A 83 12.61 -35.60 -24.79
C ASP A 83 11.75 -35.47 -23.53
N ASP A 84 10.49 -35.88 -23.62
CA ASP A 84 9.57 -36.01 -22.49
C ASP A 84 10.05 -37.17 -21.61
N ASP A 85 10.78 -36.87 -20.53
CA ASP A 85 10.86 -37.66 -19.28
C ASP A 85 11.91 -37.02 -18.34
N VAL A 86 11.60 -35.85 -17.77
CA VAL A 86 12.25 -35.41 -16.53
C VAL A 86 11.29 -35.73 -15.39
N ALA A 87 11.48 -36.89 -14.78
CA ALA A 87 10.90 -37.15 -13.47
C ALA A 87 11.38 -36.04 -12.53
N ASP A 88 10.44 -35.28 -11.97
CA ASP A 88 10.66 -34.22 -11.00
C ASP A 88 11.34 -34.84 -9.77
N VAL A 89 12.68 -34.79 -9.72
CA VAL A 89 13.43 -35.26 -8.56
C VAL A 89 13.24 -34.18 -7.50
N ALA A 90 12.29 -34.40 -6.59
CA ALA A 90 12.03 -33.51 -5.46
C ALA A 90 13.37 -33.11 -4.81
N GLU A 91 13.60 -31.79 -4.69
CA GLU A 91 14.81 -31.29 -4.05
C GLU A 91 14.93 -31.85 -2.62
N PRO A 92 16.16 -32.18 -2.17
CA PRO A 92 16.35 -32.66 -0.81
C PRO A 92 15.85 -31.61 0.21
N PRO A 93 15.31 -32.02 1.36
CA PRO A 93 14.82 -31.09 2.37
C PRO A 93 15.92 -30.12 2.80
N LYS A 94 15.62 -28.81 2.79
CA LYS A 94 16.56 -27.77 3.23
C LYS A 94 16.91 -27.96 4.72
N GLU A 95 18.21 -28.01 5.04
CA GLU A 95 18.73 -28.15 6.40
C GLU A 95 18.90 -26.78 7.08
N PRO A 96 18.83 -26.70 8.43
CA PRO A 96 19.12 -25.45 9.13
C PRO A 96 20.53 -24.93 8.84
N ALA A 97 20.65 -23.63 8.58
CA ALA A 97 21.92 -22.96 8.35
C ALA A 97 22.02 -21.66 9.16
N PRO A 98 23.24 -21.17 9.45
CA PRO A 98 23.44 -19.91 10.16
C PRO A 98 22.71 -18.74 9.48
N LEU A 99 21.95 -17.97 10.26
CA LEU A 99 21.16 -16.86 9.74
C LEU A 99 22.01 -15.58 9.58
N SER A 100 21.80 -14.87 8.49
CA SER A 100 22.15 -13.45 8.33
C SER A 100 20.91 -12.60 8.06
N VAL A 101 20.90 -11.38 8.61
CA VAL A 101 19.78 -10.42 8.48
C VAL A 101 20.32 -9.06 8.07
N GLY A 102 19.67 -8.44 7.08
CA GLY A 102 19.96 -7.10 6.60
C GLY A 102 18.70 -6.28 6.45
N VAL A 103 18.81 -4.95 6.60
CA VAL A 103 17.67 -4.04 6.54
C VAL A 103 17.88 -2.92 5.52
N GLY A 104 16.82 -2.56 4.80
CA GLY A 104 16.82 -1.49 3.82
C GLY A 104 15.65 -0.54 4.07
N ARG A 105 15.90 0.77 4.01
CA ARG A 105 14.86 1.79 4.14
C ARG A 105 15.11 2.90 3.13
N VAL A 106 14.18 3.10 2.21
CA VAL A 106 14.22 4.14 1.19
C VAL A 106 12.99 5.03 1.33
N LYS A 107 13.19 6.34 1.39
CA LYS A 107 12.10 7.32 1.34
C LYS A 107 11.40 7.19 -0.03
N MET A 108 10.09 6.96 -0.04
CA MET A 108 9.36 6.77 -1.28
C MET A 108 9.51 8.03 -2.14
N PRO A 109 9.78 7.93 -3.45
CA PRO A 109 9.96 9.09 -4.30
C PRO A 109 8.64 9.79 -4.69
N VAL A 110 7.74 9.99 -3.73
CA VAL A 110 6.39 10.52 -3.95
C VAL A 110 6.32 12.04 -3.81
N PRO A 111 5.80 12.78 -4.82
CA PRO A 111 5.60 14.22 -4.71
C PRO A 111 4.30 14.56 -3.96
N VAL A 112 4.35 15.57 -3.10
CA VAL A 112 3.11 16.22 -2.62
C VAL A 112 2.39 16.83 -3.82
N GLY A 113 1.09 16.59 -3.91
CA GLY A 113 0.27 16.94 -5.06
C GLY A 113 -0.10 15.75 -5.94
N ILE A 114 0.43 14.54 -5.68
CA ILE A 114 -0.14 13.33 -6.29
C ILE A 114 -1.47 12.99 -5.61
N GLY A 115 -2.40 12.38 -6.34
CA GLY A 115 -3.64 11.83 -5.77
C GLY A 115 -3.35 10.61 -4.89
N THR A 116 -4.12 10.46 -3.82
CA THR A 116 -4.13 9.24 -2.99
C THR A 116 -4.99 8.15 -3.62
N ALA A 117 -4.64 6.88 -3.40
CA ALA A 117 -5.35 5.74 -3.98
C ALA A 117 -6.15 4.95 -2.94
N GLY A 118 -7.26 4.33 -3.36
CA GLY A 118 -8.11 3.46 -2.53
C GLY A 118 -9.55 3.97 -2.43
N PHE A 119 -9.76 5.17 -1.92
CA PHE A 119 -11.11 5.73 -1.70
C PHE A 119 -11.86 6.18 -2.97
N GLY A 120 -11.20 6.21 -4.15
CA GLY A 120 -11.86 6.69 -5.37
C GLY A 120 -12.16 8.20 -5.37
N GLN A 121 -11.22 9.03 -4.92
CA GLN A 121 -11.38 10.49 -4.69
C GLN A 121 -11.40 11.33 -5.98
N LEU A 122 -12.34 11.02 -6.88
CA LEU A 122 -12.55 11.74 -8.13
C LEU A 122 -12.91 13.20 -7.86
N ASN A 123 -12.22 14.14 -8.52
CA ASN A 123 -12.41 15.58 -8.37
C ASN A 123 -13.55 16.11 -9.26
N PHE A 124 -14.77 15.58 -9.07
CA PHE A 124 -15.94 16.00 -9.82
C PHE A 124 -16.31 17.46 -9.48
N GLY A 125 -16.37 18.32 -10.50
CA GLY A 125 -16.70 19.74 -10.34
C GLY A 125 -15.52 20.66 -9.98
N GLY A 126 -14.30 20.11 -9.82
CA GLY A 126 -13.07 20.91 -9.66
C GLY A 126 -12.95 21.64 -8.33
N SER A 127 -13.63 21.17 -7.28
CA SER A 127 -13.55 21.74 -5.92
C SER A 127 -12.30 21.30 -5.15
N GLY A 128 -11.70 20.16 -5.52
CA GLY A 128 -10.44 19.66 -4.96
C GLY A 128 -9.23 20.36 -5.56
N GLU A 129 -8.13 20.38 -4.80
CA GLU A 129 -6.86 20.97 -5.22
C GLU A 129 -6.34 20.32 -6.51
N LYS A 130 -5.85 21.15 -7.43
CA LYS A 130 -5.27 20.70 -8.70
C LYS A 130 -3.75 20.57 -8.58
N SER A 131 -3.17 19.68 -9.37
CA SER A 131 -1.72 19.46 -9.40
C SER A 131 -1.27 18.90 -10.75
N ARG A 132 0.01 19.06 -11.08
CA ARG A 132 0.62 18.42 -12.25
C ARG A 132 0.87 16.92 -12.06
N TYR A 133 0.79 16.42 -10.82
CA TYR A 133 1.04 15.01 -10.48
C TYR A 133 -0.24 14.20 -10.31
N ALA A 134 -1.41 14.83 -10.28
CA ALA A 134 -2.72 14.19 -10.27
C ALA A 134 -3.44 14.44 -11.61
N ASP A 135 -4.34 13.56 -12.01
CA ASP A 135 -5.15 13.69 -13.23
C ASP A 135 -6.64 13.83 -12.90
N ALA A 136 -7.33 12.73 -12.59
CA ALA A 136 -8.75 12.76 -12.26
C ALA A 136 -9.02 13.06 -10.76
N TYR A 137 -7.98 12.99 -9.93
CA TYR A 137 -8.09 12.98 -8.47
C TYR A 137 -7.77 14.33 -7.85
N ALA A 138 -8.29 14.57 -6.65
CA ALA A 138 -7.85 15.70 -5.84
C ALA A 138 -6.37 15.52 -5.43
N ALA A 139 -5.60 16.60 -5.51
CA ALA A 139 -4.20 16.60 -5.16
C ALA A 139 -3.99 16.52 -3.63
N SER A 140 -3.03 15.71 -3.19
CA SER A 140 -2.54 15.80 -1.81
C SER A 140 -1.89 17.15 -1.54
N THR A 141 -2.06 17.67 -0.33
CA THR A 141 -1.48 18.97 0.09
C THR A 141 -0.57 18.83 1.31
N ARG A 142 -0.58 17.66 1.95
CA ARG A 142 0.13 17.41 3.21
C ARG A 142 0.83 16.07 3.22
N ILE A 143 1.83 15.96 4.09
CA ILE A 143 2.46 14.73 4.54
C ILE A 143 2.46 14.75 6.06
N TYR A 144 2.04 13.65 6.70
CA TYR A 144 2.22 13.47 8.14
C TYR A 144 3.32 12.46 8.46
N THR A 145 3.30 11.30 7.82
CA THR A 145 4.45 10.38 7.80
C THR A 145 4.81 10.11 6.35
N HIS A 146 6.04 10.37 5.96
CA HIS A 146 6.42 10.23 4.56
C HIS A 146 6.34 8.75 4.14
N PRO A 147 5.59 8.39 3.08
CA PRO A 147 5.58 7.04 2.54
C PRO A 147 6.99 6.53 2.25
N SER A 148 7.20 5.23 2.35
CA SER A 148 8.52 4.61 2.31
C SER A 148 8.49 3.18 1.79
N PHE A 149 9.67 2.70 1.42
CA PHE A 149 9.94 1.30 1.11
C PHE A 149 10.83 0.72 2.20
N HIS A 150 10.37 -0.31 2.88
CA HIS A 150 11.12 -0.98 3.93
C HIS A 150 11.35 -2.43 3.55
N ALA A 151 12.59 -2.90 3.73
CA ALA A 151 12.99 -4.26 3.39
C ALA A 151 13.73 -4.94 4.55
N ILE A 152 13.41 -6.21 4.78
CA ILE A 152 14.20 -7.14 5.62
C ILE A 152 14.65 -8.28 4.70
N ALA A 153 15.97 -8.47 4.57
CA ALA A 153 16.57 -9.60 3.90
C ALA A 153 16.99 -10.65 4.93
N LEU A 154 16.59 -11.90 4.71
CA LEU A 154 17.01 -13.07 5.46
C LEU A 154 17.84 -13.96 4.54
N GLN A 155 19.00 -14.43 5.02
CA GLN A 155 19.84 -15.36 4.27
C GLN A 155 20.29 -16.52 5.16
N ALA A 156 20.19 -17.75 4.64
CA ALA A 156 20.64 -18.95 5.31
C ALA A 156 21.11 -19.97 4.25
N GLY A 157 22.39 -20.34 4.27
CA GLY A 157 22.99 -21.09 3.18
C GLY A 157 22.96 -20.28 1.87
N ASP A 158 22.47 -20.89 0.79
CA ASP A 158 22.30 -20.25 -0.52
C ASP A 158 20.94 -19.55 -0.68
N GLU A 159 20.03 -19.71 0.28
CA GLU A 159 18.69 -19.16 0.24
C GLU A 159 18.65 -17.72 0.71
N THR A 160 18.01 -16.85 -0.09
CA THR A 160 17.77 -15.45 0.27
C THR A 160 16.30 -15.11 0.09
N VAL A 161 15.64 -14.68 1.17
CA VAL A 161 14.26 -14.21 1.15
C VAL A 161 14.23 -12.74 1.57
N VAL A 162 13.57 -11.90 0.79
CA VAL A 162 13.43 -10.47 1.06
C VAL A 162 11.96 -10.13 1.22
N PHE A 163 11.60 -9.61 2.40
CA PHE A 163 10.30 -9.01 2.67
C PHE A 163 10.35 -7.52 2.36
N LEU A 164 9.63 -7.08 1.34
CA LEU A 164 9.52 -5.70 0.90
C LEU A 164 8.11 -5.17 1.18
N ARG A 165 8.01 -4.27 2.16
CA ARG A 165 6.77 -3.62 2.59
C ARG A 165 6.63 -2.26 1.92
N LEU A 166 5.44 -2.01 1.36
CA LEU A 166 5.14 -0.83 0.56
C LEU A 166 3.96 -0.03 1.13
N ASP A 167 4.15 1.29 1.32
CA ASP A 167 3.10 2.25 1.66
C ASP A 167 2.16 2.55 0.47
N LEU A 168 1.50 1.53 -0.06
CA LEU A 168 0.59 1.60 -1.21
C LEU A 168 -0.79 1.00 -0.87
N VAL A 169 -1.77 1.26 -1.73
CA VAL A 169 -3.07 0.58 -1.67
C VAL A 169 -2.97 -0.89 -2.12
N GLY A 170 -2.06 -1.21 -3.03
CA GLY A 170 -1.91 -2.57 -3.55
C GLY A 170 -0.60 -2.72 -4.30
N VAL A 171 -0.26 -3.96 -4.63
CA VAL A 171 0.90 -4.30 -5.46
C VAL A 171 0.44 -4.95 -6.74
N THR A 172 1.21 -4.82 -7.81
CA THR A 172 0.93 -5.54 -9.06
C THR A 172 2.05 -6.52 -9.36
N GLN A 173 1.69 -7.64 -9.98
CA GLN A 173 2.66 -8.61 -10.49
C GLN A 173 3.67 -7.92 -11.43
N GLU A 174 3.20 -6.95 -12.22
CA GLU A 174 4.00 -6.14 -13.12
C GLU A 174 5.09 -5.33 -12.38
N ALA A 175 4.72 -4.65 -11.28
CA ALA A 175 5.68 -3.96 -10.42
C ALA A 175 6.66 -4.94 -9.78
N ARG A 176 6.19 -6.11 -9.31
CA ARG A 176 7.04 -7.12 -8.67
C ARG A 176 8.12 -7.61 -9.63
N GLN A 177 7.71 -8.00 -10.83
CA GLN A 177 8.62 -8.49 -11.88
C GLN A 177 9.61 -7.40 -12.30
N SER A 178 9.16 -6.16 -12.41
CA SER A 178 10.03 -5.01 -12.68
C SER A 178 11.09 -4.79 -11.59
N VAL A 179 10.73 -4.98 -10.31
CA VAL A 179 11.68 -4.89 -9.19
C VAL A 179 12.69 -6.02 -9.23
N VAL A 180 12.26 -7.29 -9.40
CA VAL A 180 13.18 -8.44 -9.52
C VAL A 180 14.17 -8.22 -10.66
N LYS A 181 13.67 -7.85 -11.84
CA LYS A 181 14.51 -7.53 -13.01
C LYS A 181 15.51 -6.41 -12.69
N ARG A 182 15.06 -5.34 -12.03
CA ARG A 182 15.94 -4.21 -11.71
C ARG A 182 17.02 -4.57 -10.70
N VAL A 183 16.72 -5.41 -9.72
CA VAL A 183 17.69 -5.92 -8.74
C VAL A 183 18.78 -6.70 -9.47
N ILE A 184 18.41 -7.62 -10.38
CA ILE A 184 19.37 -8.40 -11.19
C ILE A 184 20.23 -7.49 -12.07
N GLU A 185 19.62 -6.55 -12.80
CA GLU A 185 20.32 -5.59 -13.67
C GLU A 185 21.34 -4.74 -12.90
N ARG A 186 21.11 -4.50 -11.61
CA ARG A 186 22.00 -3.75 -10.72
C ARG A 186 23.00 -4.63 -9.95
N GLY A 187 23.08 -5.92 -10.27
CA GLY A 187 24.04 -6.86 -9.69
C GLY A 187 23.61 -7.48 -8.35
N GLY A 188 22.32 -7.38 -8.00
CA GLY A 188 21.73 -8.09 -6.87
C GLY A 188 21.42 -9.56 -7.16
N PRO A 189 20.95 -10.32 -6.16
CA PRO A 189 20.57 -11.72 -6.33
C PRO A 189 19.31 -11.87 -7.18
N ASP A 190 19.15 -13.03 -7.81
CA ASP A 190 17.86 -13.42 -8.37
C ASP A 190 16.88 -13.73 -7.22
N LEU A 191 15.78 -12.99 -7.19
CA LEU A 191 14.75 -13.08 -6.16
C LEU A 191 13.38 -13.41 -6.79
N ALA A 192 13.36 -14.09 -7.94
CA ALA A 192 12.14 -14.53 -8.59
C ALA A 192 11.19 -15.26 -7.62
N ASP A 193 11.73 -16.15 -6.80
CA ASP A 193 11.01 -16.80 -5.69
C ASP A 193 11.18 -16.08 -4.35
N GLY A 194 12.38 -15.56 -4.07
CA GLY A 194 12.75 -14.99 -2.78
C GLY A 194 12.12 -13.63 -2.43
N LEU A 195 11.50 -12.91 -3.37
CA LEU A 195 10.88 -11.60 -3.09
C LEU A 195 9.42 -11.74 -2.63
N VAL A 196 9.16 -11.43 -1.35
CA VAL A 196 7.83 -11.17 -0.80
C VAL A 196 7.55 -9.68 -0.86
N MET A 197 6.77 -9.24 -1.84
CA MET A 197 6.40 -7.85 -1.99
C MET A 197 4.93 -7.66 -1.63
N ALA A 198 4.63 -6.84 -0.62
CA ALA A 198 3.25 -6.61 -0.20
C ALA A 198 3.00 -5.16 0.24
N ALA A 199 1.77 -4.71 -0.03
CA ALA A 199 1.30 -3.39 0.36
C ALA A 199 0.68 -3.44 1.76
N THR A 200 0.73 -2.34 2.49
CA THR A 200 -0.04 -2.21 3.74
C THR A 200 -1.46 -1.78 3.55
N HIS A 201 -1.88 -1.60 2.29
CA HIS A 201 -3.21 -1.14 1.96
C HIS A 201 -3.54 0.21 2.62
N THR A 202 -2.57 1.13 2.64
CA THR A 202 -2.85 2.52 3.06
C THR A 202 -3.63 3.22 1.96
N HIS A 203 -4.80 3.77 2.31
CA HIS A 203 -5.59 4.61 1.41
C HIS A 203 -5.06 6.06 1.33
N SER A 204 -3.98 6.34 2.06
CA SER A 204 -3.24 7.60 2.05
C SER A 204 -1.86 7.47 1.38
N GLY A 205 -1.66 6.40 0.60
CA GLY A 205 -0.50 6.24 -0.29
C GLY A 205 -0.77 6.79 -1.70
N PRO A 206 0.28 6.98 -2.53
CA PRO A 206 0.12 7.52 -3.88
C PRO A 206 -0.61 6.56 -4.83
N GLY A 207 -1.40 7.15 -5.75
CA GLY A 207 -1.90 6.48 -6.94
C GLY A 207 -0.93 6.50 -8.13
N ARG A 208 -1.47 6.27 -9.32
CA ARG A 208 -0.85 6.40 -10.65
C ARG A 208 0.26 5.39 -10.97
N LEU A 209 0.26 4.25 -10.28
CA LEU A 209 1.23 3.16 -10.46
C LEU A 209 0.71 1.98 -11.28
N VAL A 210 -0.57 1.98 -11.61
CA VAL A 210 -1.24 0.81 -12.17
C VAL A 210 -1.57 1.04 -13.64
N ASP A 211 -0.88 0.32 -14.53
CA ASP A 211 -1.08 0.35 -15.98
C ASP A 211 -2.18 -0.65 -16.41
N ILE A 212 -3.34 -0.54 -15.76
CA ILE A 212 -4.57 -1.27 -16.08
C ILE A 212 -5.71 -0.27 -15.94
N GLU A 213 -6.43 0.00 -17.03
CA GLU A 213 -7.46 1.04 -17.09
C GLU A 213 -8.57 0.82 -16.06
N LEU A 214 -8.90 -0.44 -15.75
CA LEU A 214 -9.77 -0.85 -14.65
C LEU A 214 -9.46 -0.12 -13.34
N TRP A 215 -8.19 -0.10 -12.95
CA TRP A 215 -7.79 0.39 -11.63
C TRP A 215 -7.73 1.91 -11.54
N ALA A 216 -7.77 2.63 -12.68
CA ALA A 216 -7.75 4.09 -12.69
C ALA A 216 -8.91 4.72 -11.90
N ALA A 217 -10.03 4.01 -11.76
CA ALA A 217 -11.17 4.44 -10.95
C ALA A 217 -10.85 4.55 -9.45
N ILE A 218 -9.89 3.78 -8.93
CA ILE A 218 -9.46 3.79 -7.51
C ILE A 218 -7.99 4.20 -7.32
N THR A 219 -7.20 4.32 -8.40
CA THR A 219 -5.77 4.68 -8.32
C THR A 219 -5.37 5.89 -9.16
N ASP A 220 -6.29 6.59 -9.83
CA ASP A 220 -5.97 7.62 -10.84
C ASP A 220 -5.20 7.04 -12.06
N SER A 221 -5.02 7.85 -13.11
CA SER A 221 -4.42 7.38 -14.38
C SER A 221 -2.93 7.04 -14.26
N PHE A 222 -2.48 6.02 -15.00
CA PHE A 222 -1.08 5.58 -14.98
C PHE A 222 -0.08 6.70 -15.32
N PHE A 223 1.00 6.80 -14.54
CA PHE A 223 2.07 7.78 -14.73
C PHE A 223 3.43 7.07 -14.94
N PRO A 224 3.87 6.85 -16.19
CA PRO A 224 5.03 6.02 -16.50
C PRO A 224 6.34 6.44 -15.84
N GLU A 225 6.67 7.74 -15.84
CA GLU A 225 7.91 8.25 -15.21
C GLU A 225 7.89 8.04 -13.69
N PHE A 226 6.74 8.26 -13.05
CA PHE A 226 6.58 8.01 -11.62
C PHE A 226 6.69 6.52 -11.31
N TYR A 227 6.10 5.65 -12.14
CA TYR A 227 6.23 4.20 -12.01
C TYR A 227 7.70 3.74 -12.07
N ILE A 228 8.47 4.21 -13.06
CA ILE A 228 9.91 3.89 -13.18
C ILE A 228 10.64 4.32 -11.91
N ARG A 229 10.41 5.56 -11.44
CA ARG A 229 11.03 6.08 -10.23
C ARG A 229 10.70 5.25 -8.98
N MET A 230 9.47 4.73 -8.90
CA MET A 230 9.01 3.89 -7.79
C MET A 230 9.63 2.50 -7.83
N VAL A 231 9.68 1.85 -8.99
CA VAL A 231 10.40 0.56 -9.18
C VAL A 231 11.88 0.70 -8.79
N ASP A 232 12.52 1.79 -9.18
CA ASP A 232 13.92 2.07 -8.86
C ASP A 232 14.15 2.18 -7.35
N GLY A 233 13.29 2.92 -6.64
CA GLY A 233 13.37 3.06 -5.19
C GLY A 233 13.03 1.76 -4.44
N MET A 234 12.11 0.94 -4.95
CA MET A 234 11.82 -0.39 -4.43
C MET A 234 13.05 -1.31 -4.56
N ALA A 235 13.70 -1.31 -5.73
CA ALA A 235 14.93 -2.06 -5.96
C ALA A 235 16.08 -1.56 -5.06
N ASP A 236 16.19 -0.25 -4.83
CA ASP A 236 17.19 0.31 -3.90
C ASP A 236 16.96 -0.17 -2.46
N ALA A 237 15.72 -0.28 -2.01
CA ALA A 237 15.42 -0.81 -0.67
C ALA A 237 15.83 -2.29 -0.54
N VAL A 238 15.55 -3.10 -1.57
CA VAL A 238 15.97 -4.52 -1.62
C VAL A 238 17.49 -4.64 -1.62
N LEU A 239 18.18 -3.90 -2.49
CA LEU A 239 19.64 -3.93 -2.58
C LEU A 239 20.31 -3.44 -1.30
N ALA A 240 19.74 -2.41 -0.64
CA ALA A 240 20.22 -1.96 0.66
C ALA A 240 20.09 -3.04 1.74
N ALA A 241 18.96 -3.76 1.79
CA ALA A 241 18.77 -4.86 2.73
C ALA A 241 19.75 -6.01 2.47
N VAL A 242 19.97 -6.39 1.21
CA VAL A 242 20.94 -7.43 0.84
C VAL A 242 22.37 -7.00 1.19
N ALA A 243 22.74 -5.74 0.93
CA ALA A 243 24.06 -5.21 1.24
C ALA A 243 24.34 -5.12 2.76
N ASP A 244 23.29 -5.07 3.58
CA ASP A 244 23.37 -4.98 5.04
C ASP A 244 23.29 -6.35 5.74
N LEU A 245 23.30 -7.46 5.00
CA LEU A 245 23.29 -8.81 5.58
C LEU A 245 24.46 -9.00 6.56
N ALA A 246 24.13 -9.35 7.81
CA ALA A 246 25.09 -9.63 8.87
C ALA A 246 24.59 -10.80 9.74
N PRO A 247 25.49 -11.58 10.37
CA PRO A 247 25.10 -12.70 11.23
C PRO A 247 24.11 -12.30 12.31
N ALA A 248 23.03 -13.06 12.44
CA ALA A 248 21.91 -12.74 13.31
C ALA A 248 21.37 -13.98 14.03
N ARG A 249 20.67 -13.74 15.15
CA ARG A 249 19.86 -14.73 15.86
C ARG A 249 18.39 -14.39 15.66
N TRP A 250 17.51 -15.38 15.70
CA TRP A 250 16.07 -15.15 15.50
C TRP A 250 15.21 -15.87 16.53
N GLY A 251 14.02 -15.32 16.76
CA GLY A 251 12.97 -15.97 17.52
C GLY A 251 11.62 -15.56 16.94
N HIS A 252 10.58 -16.35 17.20
CA HIS A 252 9.23 -16.04 16.76
C HIS A 252 8.19 -16.44 17.81
N THR A 253 7.02 -15.82 17.72
CA THR A 253 5.84 -16.18 18.50
C THR A 253 4.59 -15.78 17.72
N VAL A 254 3.44 -16.37 18.06
CA VAL A 254 2.13 -15.90 17.62
C VAL A 254 1.44 -15.30 18.83
N LEU A 255 1.19 -14.00 18.79
CA LEU A 255 0.44 -13.27 19.81
C LEU A 255 -1.05 -13.28 19.44
N GLU A 256 -1.91 -12.96 20.40
CA GLU A 256 -3.36 -12.87 20.19
C GLU A 256 -3.84 -11.51 20.72
N THR A 257 -4.54 -10.74 19.89
CA THR A 257 -5.11 -9.44 20.24
C THR A 257 -6.25 -9.03 19.30
N ASP A 258 -7.39 -8.65 19.88
CA ASP A 258 -8.52 -8.06 19.14
C ASP A 258 -8.55 -6.52 19.28
N ASP A 259 -7.58 -5.94 19.98
CA ASP A 259 -7.55 -4.50 20.33
C ASP A 259 -7.17 -3.57 19.18
N LEU A 260 -6.79 -4.13 18.02
CA LEU A 260 -6.25 -3.36 16.89
C LEU A 260 -7.23 -3.25 15.71
N HIS A 261 -8.13 -4.22 15.53
CA HIS A 261 -9.14 -4.21 14.49
C HIS A 261 -10.56 -4.47 15.01
N THR A 262 -11.52 -4.29 14.11
CA THR A 262 -12.91 -4.75 14.25
C THR A 262 -13.39 -5.26 12.89
N ASP A 263 -14.35 -6.16 12.92
CA ASP A 263 -15.09 -6.56 11.72
C ASP A 263 -15.93 -5.39 11.21
N ARG A 264 -15.90 -5.15 9.90
CA ARG A 264 -16.68 -4.11 9.23
C ARG A 264 -17.79 -4.70 8.34
N ARG A 265 -17.77 -6.02 8.11
CA ARG A 265 -18.73 -6.69 7.24
C ARG A 265 -19.90 -7.17 8.06
N CYS A 266 -21.03 -6.47 7.95
CA CYS A 266 -22.21 -6.84 8.73
C CYS A 266 -23.03 -7.97 8.06
N GLN A 267 -22.80 -8.28 6.79
CA GLN A 267 -23.61 -9.24 6.01
C GLN A 267 -23.44 -10.70 6.46
N ASN A 268 -22.35 -11.01 7.16
CA ASN A 268 -22.05 -12.32 7.72
C ASN A 268 -21.92 -12.22 9.26
N PRO A 269 -21.88 -13.35 9.99
CA PRO A 269 -21.60 -13.33 11.42
C PRO A 269 -20.22 -12.72 11.68
N GLU A 270 -20.12 -11.88 12.71
CA GLU A 270 -18.84 -11.28 13.14
C GLU A 270 -17.77 -12.37 13.32
N LEU A 271 -16.65 -12.20 12.62
CA LEU A 271 -15.51 -13.11 12.66
C LEU A 271 -14.22 -12.32 12.86
N LEU A 272 -13.68 -12.39 14.08
CA LEU A 272 -12.38 -11.81 14.43
C LEU A 272 -11.32 -12.92 14.56
N ASP A 273 -10.15 -12.69 13.98
CA ASP A 273 -8.94 -13.49 14.20
C ASP A 273 -7.81 -12.54 14.65
N GLY A 274 -7.61 -12.48 15.96
CA GLY A 274 -6.63 -11.60 16.59
C GLY A 274 -5.19 -12.07 16.49
N ARG A 275 -4.85 -13.09 15.68
CA ARG A 275 -3.49 -13.60 15.66
C ARG A 275 -2.52 -12.58 15.08
N LEU A 276 -1.34 -12.53 15.68
CA LEU A 276 -0.27 -11.63 15.32
C LEU A 276 1.06 -12.40 15.36
N PRO A 277 1.47 -13.04 14.24
CA PRO A 277 2.77 -13.67 14.13
C PRO A 277 3.85 -12.59 14.14
N VAL A 278 4.84 -12.74 15.02
CA VAL A 278 5.94 -11.80 15.16
C VAL A 278 7.27 -12.54 15.19
N PHE A 279 8.22 -12.04 14.40
CA PHE A 279 9.60 -12.50 14.34
C PHE A 279 10.52 -11.39 14.80
N ARG A 280 11.52 -11.74 15.60
CA ARG A 280 12.56 -10.83 16.07
C ARG A 280 13.92 -11.33 15.60
N PHE A 281 14.74 -10.39 15.14
CA PHE A 281 16.08 -10.66 14.65
C PHE A 281 17.09 -9.78 15.41
N ASP A 282 18.05 -10.42 16.06
CA ASP A 282 19.10 -9.76 16.83
C ASP A 282 20.45 -9.87 16.11
N ASP A 283 21.15 -8.75 15.96
CA ASP A 283 22.50 -8.72 15.38
C ASP A 283 23.50 -9.36 16.34
N VAL A 284 24.26 -10.37 15.89
CA VAL A 284 25.20 -11.11 16.74
C VAL A 284 26.32 -10.22 17.26
N LYS A 285 26.77 -9.25 16.46
CA LYS A 285 27.91 -8.40 16.80
C LYS A 285 27.60 -7.42 17.94
N SER A 286 26.44 -6.79 17.88
CA SER A 286 26.00 -5.79 18.86
C SER A 286 25.16 -6.38 19.99
N GLY A 287 24.56 -7.55 19.79
CA GLY A 287 23.62 -8.18 20.73
C GLY A 287 22.29 -7.43 20.83
N LYS A 288 21.99 -6.51 19.91
CA LYS A 288 20.78 -5.69 19.90
C LYS A 288 19.80 -6.19 18.84
N THR A 289 18.52 -5.94 19.05
CA THR A 289 17.51 -6.12 18.00
C THR A 289 17.85 -5.27 16.79
N LYS A 290 17.87 -5.91 15.62
CA LYS A 290 18.10 -5.28 14.33
C LYS A 290 16.79 -5.11 13.56
N ALA A 291 15.93 -6.13 13.60
CA ALA A 291 14.67 -6.11 12.87
C ALA A 291 13.53 -6.84 13.60
N VAL A 292 12.30 -6.40 13.34
CA VAL A 292 11.05 -7.04 13.78
C VAL A 292 10.12 -7.17 12.57
N LEU A 293 9.54 -8.34 12.36
CA LEU A 293 8.63 -8.63 11.26
C LEU A 293 7.30 -9.13 11.84
N SER A 294 6.19 -8.49 11.47
CA SER A 294 4.85 -8.79 11.99
C SER A 294 3.82 -8.87 10.88
N PHE A 295 2.77 -9.65 11.09
CA PHE A 295 1.63 -9.79 10.18
C PHE A 295 0.32 -9.64 10.96
N TYR A 296 -0.61 -8.80 10.49
CA TYR A 296 -1.89 -8.61 11.15
C TYR A 296 -2.97 -8.16 10.17
N ALA A 297 -4.21 -8.60 10.34
CA ALA A 297 -5.31 -8.18 9.48
C ALA A 297 -5.86 -6.82 9.94
N VAL A 298 -5.56 -5.74 9.23
CA VAL A 298 -6.13 -4.41 9.52
C VAL A 298 -6.08 -3.52 8.28
N HIS A 299 -7.19 -2.92 7.87
CA HIS A 299 -7.18 -1.96 6.76
C HIS A 299 -6.36 -0.70 7.08
N GLY A 300 -5.69 -0.10 6.09
CA GLY A 300 -5.01 1.18 6.26
C GLY A 300 -5.93 2.38 6.03
N THR A 301 -6.96 2.53 6.87
CA THR A 301 -8.01 3.57 6.76
C THR A 301 -8.27 4.35 8.06
N VAL A 302 -7.24 4.56 8.89
CA VAL A 302 -7.38 5.46 10.05
C VAL A 302 -7.56 6.90 9.58
N VAL A 303 -6.86 7.31 8.52
CA VAL A 303 -7.04 8.62 7.89
C VAL A 303 -8.08 8.55 6.78
N GLY A 304 -9.11 9.39 6.90
CA GLY A 304 -10.24 9.47 5.96
C GLY A 304 -9.93 10.12 4.61
N SER A 305 -10.90 9.98 3.70
CA SER A 305 -10.82 10.39 2.29
C SER A 305 -10.83 11.91 2.07
N ASP A 306 -11.19 12.72 3.06
CA ASP A 306 -11.22 14.18 2.96
C ASP A 306 -9.90 14.85 3.41
N SER A 307 -8.94 14.06 3.92
CA SER A 307 -7.72 14.59 4.55
C SER A 307 -6.74 15.28 3.59
N GLY A 308 -6.69 14.85 2.32
CA GLY A 308 -5.70 15.28 1.33
C GLY A 308 -4.24 15.06 1.78
N THR A 309 -4.00 14.05 2.63
CA THR A 309 -2.72 13.83 3.31
C THR A 309 -2.07 12.52 2.86
N LEU A 310 -0.77 12.58 2.55
CA LEU A 310 0.06 11.39 2.39
C LEU A 310 0.52 10.87 3.76
N THR A 311 0.25 9.61 4.05
CA THR A 311 0.69 8.96 5.29
C THR A 311 0.86 7.45 5.12
N ARG A 312 1.68 6.87 6.00
CA ARG A 312 1.89 5.42 6.14
C ARG A 312 0.75 4.70 6.90
N ASP A 313 -0.24 5.48 7.35
CA ASP A 313 -1.45 5.07 8.07
C ASP A 313 -1.14 4.13 9.26
N PHE A 314 -2.08 3.25 9.66
CA PHE A 314 -1.97 2.36 10.81
C PHE A 314 -0.65 1.61 10.85
N HIS A 315 -0.28 0.97 9.75
CA HIS A 315 0.89 0.09 9.69
C HIS A 315 2.19 0.87 9.92
N GLY A 316 2.33 2.05 9.31
CA GLY A 316 3.48 2.90 9.57
C GLY A 316 3.51 3.44 11.00
N ALA A 317 2.34 3.74 11.59
CA ALA A 317 2.25 4.14 12.99
C ALA A 317 2.68 2.99 13.93
N ALA A 318 2.22 1.77 13.67
CA ALA A 318 2.65 0.57 14.40
C ALA A 318 4.16 0.37 14.28
N GLU A 319 4.73 0.43 13.08
CA GLU A 319 6.18 0.30 12.85
C GLU A 319 6.96 1.35 13.65
N LEU A 320 6.59 2.64 13.54
CA LEU A 320 7.27 3.72 14.25
C LEU A 320 7.19 3.56 15.78
N LYS A 321 6.01 3.22 16.33
CA LYS A 321 5.83 3.07 17.78
C LYS A 321 6.50 1.80 18.32
N ILE A 322 6.61 0.73 17.54
CA ILE A 322 7.42 -0.45 17.88
C ILE A 322 8.90 -0.05 17.94
N GLU A 323 9.42 0.58 16.89
CA GLU A 323 10.84 1.01 16.80
C GLU A 323 11.25 1.93 17.95
N GLU A 324 10.33 2.73 18.47
CA GLU A 324 10.54 3.65 19.58
C GLU A 324 10.78 2.99 20.94
N GLN A 325 10.32 1.74 21.13
CA GLN A 325 10.48 1.06 22.41
C GLN A 325 11.92 0.63 22.68
N PHE A 326 12.76 0.57 21.64
CA PHE A 326 14.14 0.10 21.71
C PHE A 326 15.16 1.22 21.99
N ASP A 327 16.30 0.86 22.59
CA ASP A 327 17.44 1.75 22.86
C ASP A 327 18.47 1.79 21.69
N SER A 328 18.07 1.30 20.52
CA SER A 328 18.88 1.32 19.30
C SER A 328 17.98 1.30 18.06
N PRO A 329 18.48 1.72 16.89
CA PRO A 329 17.70 1.67 15.67
C PRO A 329 17.29 0.23 15.36
N VAL A 330 15.99 0.04 15.22
CA VAL A 330 15.35 -1.19 14.71
C VAL A 330 14.65 -0.82 13.40
N THR A 331 14.52 -1.79 12.50
CA THR A 331 13.59 -1.73 11.38
C THR A 331 12.41 -2.65 11.66
N ALA A 332 11.22 -2.09 11.84
CA ALA A 332 9.99 -2.86 11.96
C ALA A 332 9.28 -2.95 10.60
N LEU A 333 8.84 -4.15 10.24
CA LEU A 333 7.88 -4.39 9.15
C LEU A 333 6.58 -4.89 9.75
N PHE A 334 5.49 -4.24 9.39
CA PHE A 334 4.13 -4.61 9.75
C PHE A 334 3.34 -4.82 8.47
N PHE A 335 3.17 -6.09 8.09
CA PHE A 335 2.42 -6.49 6.90
C PHE A 335 0.96 -6.72 7.22
N ASN A 336 0.15 -6.58 6.17
CA ASN A 336 -1.25 -6.91 6.22
C ASN A 336 -1.47 -8.42 5.98
N SER A 337 -2.56 -8.95 6.53
CA SER A 337 -3.04 -10.32 6.32
C SER A 337 -4.37 -10.27 5.54
N TRP A 338 -5.43 -10.92 6.03
CA TRP A 338 -6.77 -10.97 5.44
C TRP A 338 -7.68 -9.80 5.83
N SER A 339 -7.27 -8.56 5.56
CA SER A 339 -8.06 -7.39 5.99
C SER A 339 -9.20 -6.97 5.06
N GLY A 340 -9.72 -7.86 4.21
CA GLY A 340 -10.85 -7.53 3.34
C GLY A 340 -12.06 -7.02 4.13
N ASP A 341 -12.35 -7.64 5.27
CA ASP A 341 -13.47 -7.35 6.17
C ASP A 341 -13.03 -6.72 7.51
N MET A 342 -11.74 -6.43 7.69
CA MET A 342 -11.21 -5.85 8.94
C MET A 342 -10.92 -4.37 8.80
N ARG A 343 -11.45 -3.53 9.69
CA ARG A 343 -11.09 -2.10 9.82
C ARG A 343 -10.30 -1.82 11.09
N PRO A 344 -9.51 -0.73 11.17
CA PRO A 344 -8.89 -0.29 12.42
C PRO A 344 -9.92 -0.13 13.54
N ARG A 345 -9.57 -0.57 14.75
CA ARG A 345 -10.41 -0.32 15.93
C ARG A 345 -10.40 1.17 16.24
N THR A 346 -11.59 1.73 16.50
CA THR A 346 -11.72 3.12 16.95
C THR A 346 -10.97 3.34 18.26
N VAL A 347 -10.19 4.41 18.32
CA VAL A 347 -9.46 4.84 19.52
C VAL A 347 -9.98 6.20 19.98
N ASP A 348 -10.38 6.28 21.25
CA ASP A 348 -10.74 7.54 21.88
C ASP A 348 -9.46 8.30 22.22
N VAL A 349 -9.26 9.42 21.55
CA VAL A 349 -8.12 10.32 21.79
C VAL A 349 -8.63 11.73 22.02
N PRO A 350 -7.90 12.57 22.78
CA PRO A 350 -8.24 13.98 22.89
C PRO A 350 -8.36 14.63 21.51
N THR A 351 -9.53 15.19 21.22
CA THR A 351 -9.83 15.88 19.95
C THR A 351 -9.17 17.26 19.86
N GLU A 352 -8.81 17.84 21.01
CA GLU A 352 -8.20 19.16 21.11
C GLU A 352 -6.67 19.08 21.26
N ALA A 353 -5.96 18.94 20.15
CA ALA A 353 -4.54 19.29 20.10
C ALA A 353 -4.09 19.70 18.68
N ALA A 354 -4.60 20.86 18.23
CA ALA A 354 -4.00 21.83 17.29
C ALA A 354 -3.35 21.41 15.93
N ILE A 355 -3.20 20.12 15.59
CA ILE A 355 -2.90 19.66 14.21
C ILE A 355 -4.17 19.03 13.60
N PRO A 356 -4.62 19.48 12.41
CA PRO A 356 -5.73 18.87 11.70
C PRO A 356 -5.40 17.44 11.21
N GLY A 357 -6.38 16.54 11.29
CA GLY A 357 -6.25 15.15 10.84
C GLY A 357 -6.23 14.19 12.02
N ASP A 358 -6.78 12.99 11.83
CA ASP A 358 -6.90 11.93 12.83
C ASP A 358 -5.53 11.33 13.27
N TYR A 359 -4.48 12.13 13.29
CA TYR A 359 -3.10 11.75 13.60
C TYR A 359 -2.93 11.26 15.04
N ASN A 360 -3.67 11.83 15.99
CA ASN A 360 -3.68 11.30 17.36
C ASN A 360 -4.23 9.88 17.39
N LYS A 361 -5.23 9.56 16.55
CA LYS A 361 -5.76 8.20 16.42
C LYS A 361 -4.71 7.26 15.82
N LEU A 362 -3.98 7.71 14.79
CA LEU A 362 -2.85 6.95 14.23
C LEU A 362 -1.80 6.64 15.29
N GLU A 363 -1.32 7.65 16.00
CA GLU A 363 -0.29 7.49 17.02
C GLU A 363 -0.74 6.54 18.15
N GLU A 364 -1.98 6.66 18.61
CA GLU A 364 -2.53 5.79 19.66
C GLU A 364 -2.73 4.34 19.19
N ALA A 365 -3.23 4.16 17.96
CA ALA A 365 -3.33 2.82 17.35
C ALA A 365 -1.94 2.16 17.27
N GLY A 366 -0.91 2.93 16.87
CA GLY A 366 0.48 2.48 16.90
C GLY A 366 0.98 2.13 18.30
N ASN A 367 0.62 2.90 19.33
CA ASN A 367 0.98 2.60 20.72
C ASN A 367 0.41 1.25 21.17
N ARG A 368 -0.86 0.95 20.84
CA ARG A 368 -1.49 -0.34 21.16
C ARG A 368 -0.77 -1.50 20.48
N ALA A 369 -0.45 -1.35 19.19
CA ALA A 369 0.30 -2.37 18.45
C ALA A 369 1.69 -2.60 19.08
N ALA A 370 2.40 -1.51 19.41
CA ALA A 370 3.71 -1.59 20.05
C ALA A 370 3.68 -2.25 21.42
N ASP A 371 2.65 -1.97 22.23
CA ASP A 371 2.48 -2.56 23.56
C ASP A 371 2.36 -4.09 23.47
N VAL A 372 1.54 -4.60 22.56
CA VAL A 372 1.36 -6.05 22.34
C VAL A 372 2.65 -6.67 21.81
N VAL A 373 3.22 -6.12 20.72
CA VAL A 373 4.39 -6.68 20.05
C VAL A 373 5.61 -6.73 20.97
N VAL A 374 5.95 -5.61 21.62
CA VAL A 374 7.19 -5.50 22.39
C VAL A 374 7.14 -6.34 23.66
N LYS A 375 5.98 -6.43 24.33
CA LYS A 375 5.79 -7.37 25.44
C LYS A 375 5.92 -8.82 24.98
N GLY A 376 5.32 -9.15 23.84
CA GLY A 376 5.32 -10.50 23.28
C GLY A 376 6.70 -11.02 22.90
N ILE A 377 7.59 -10.16 22.40
CA ILE A 377 8.92 -10.57 21.93
C ILE A 377 10.05 -10.40 22.96
N ALA A 378 9.75 -9.90 24.16
CA ALA A 378 10.76 -9.58 25.17
C ALA A 378 11.53 -10.81 25.67
N ALA A 379 10.87 -11.96 25.75
CA ALA A 379 11.39 -13.19 26.35
C ALA A 379 11.53 -14.36 25.35
N LEU A 380 11.66 -14.06 24.05
CA LEU A 380 11.84 -15.09 23.02
C LEU A 380 13.11 -15.90 23.24
N GLU A 381 13.01 -17.20 22.99
CA GLU A 381 14.18 -18.05 22.80
C GLU A 381 14.80 -17.74 21.43
N MET A 382 16.06 -17.34 21.43
CA MET A 382 16.79 -16.94 20.23
C MET A 382 17.63 -18.12 19.69
N LYS A 383 17.44 -18.46 18.42
CA LYS A 383 18.13 -19.52 17.67
C LYS A 383 19.14 -18.91 16.69
N ASP A 384 20.22 -19.63 16.42
CA ASP A 384 21.31 -19.15 15.53
C ASP A 384 21.16 -19.65 14.08
N GLU A 385 20.49 -20.79 13.91
CA GLU A 385 20.25 -21.44 12.63
C GLU A 385 18.77 -21.41 12.27
N ILE A 386 18.47 -21.37 10.97
CA ILE A 386 17.12 -21.31 10.43
C ILE A 386 17.04 -22.11 9.12
N VAL A 387 15.85 -22.59 8.78
CA VAL A 387 15.52 -23.08 7.44
C VAL A 387 14.78 -21.97 6.71
N LEU A 388 15.27 -21.56 5.54
CA LEU A 388 14.57 -20.65 4.64
C LEU A 388 14.16 -21.41 3.40
N ASP A 389 12.99 -21.06 2.86
CA ASP A 389 12.51 -21.54 1.59
C ASP A 389 11.52 -20.53 1.02
N ALA A 390 11.45 -20.41 -0.29
CA ALA A 390 10.45 -19.60 -0.96
C ALA A 390 10.18 -20.18 -2.34
N ALA A 391 8.90 -20.26 -2.70
CA ALA A 391 8.47 -20.74 -4.00
C ALA A 391 7.23 -19.96 -4.44
N MET A 392 7.32 -19.34 -5.61
CA MET A 392 6.28 -18.52 -6.19
C MET A 392 5.80 -19.15 -7.49
N THR A 393 4.50 -19.11 -7.76
CA THR A 393 3.96 -19.62 -9.01
C THR A 393 2.89 -18.71 -9.58
N ARG A 394 2.78 -18.73 -10.91
CA ARG A 394 1.75 -18.01 -11.63
C ARG A 394 0.60 -18.95 -11.97
N ILE A 395 -0.62 -18.51 -11.68
CA ILE A 395 -1.83 -19.27 -11.96
C ILE A 395 -2.72 -18.49 -12.95
N PRO A 396 -3.42 -19.18 -13.86
CA PRO A 396 -4.36 -18.53 -14.76
C PRO A 396 -5.64 -18.13 -14.02
N LEU A 397 -6.29 -17.06 -14.47
CA LEU A 397 -7.62 -16.64 -14.03
C LEU A 397 -8.55 -16.63 -15.25
N GLY A 398 -9.79 -17.09 -15.04
CA GLY A 398 -10.77 -17.18 -16.10
C GLY A 398 -11.95 -18.06 -15.72
N LEU A 399 -13.07 -17.90 -16.43
CA LEU A 399 -14.31 -18.61 -16.10
C LEU A 399 -14.17 -20.13 -16.20
N ASP A 400 -13.45 -20.61 -17.22
CA ASP A 400 -13.19 -22.03 -17.43
C ASP A 400 -12.29 -22.61 -16.33
N LYS A 401 -11.35 -21.81 -15.83
CA LYS A 401 -10.43 -22.21 -14.75
C LYS A 401 -11.14 -22.35 -13.42
N MET A 402 -12.10 -21.45 -13.16
CA MET A 402 -12.90 -21.44 -11.93
C MET A 402 -14.07 -22.44 -11.97
N GLY A 403 -14.26 -23.16 -13.08
CA GLY A 403 -15.29 -24.20 -13.19
C GLY A 403 -16.71 -23.65 -13.23
N TYR A 404 -16.91 -22.47 -13.83
CA TYR A 404 -18.26 -21.96 -14.08
C TYR A 404 -19.01 -22.80 -15.13
N GLY A 405 -20.25 -23.13 -14.84
CA GLY A 405 -21.20 -23.70 -15.78
C GLY A 405 -21.72 -22.66 -16.79
N GLU A 406 -22.36 -23.14 -17.85
CA GLU A 406 -22.97 -22.27 -18.87
C GLU A 406 -24.01 -21.33 -18.24
N GLY A 407 -23.80 -20.02 -18.38
CA GLY A 407 -24.71 -19.00 -17.87
C GLY A 407 -24.63 -18.72 -16.36
N GLU A 408 -23.77 -19.41 -15.61
CA GLU A 408 -23.64 -19.23 -14.16
C GLU A 408 -23.04 -17.86 -13.79
N PHE A 409 -21.97 -17.45 -14.47
CA PHE A 409 -21.40 -16.10 -14.42
C PHE A 409 -20.93 -15.74 -15.84
N ALA A 410 -21.77 -15.03 -16.58
CA ALA A 410 -21.64 -14.89 -18.04
C ALA A 410 -20.68 -13.77 -18.50
N TRP A 411 -19.79 -13.29 -17.62
CA TRP A 411 -18.91 -12.16 -17.87
C TRP A 411 -17.50 -12.65 -18.25
N GLU A 412 -17.29 -12.92 -19.54
CA GLU A 412 -16.07 -13.56 -20.09
C GLU A 412 -14.75 -12.94 -19.62
N TYR A 413 -14.72 -11.62 -19.47
CA TYR A 413 -13.53 -10.84 -19.08
C TYR A 413 -13.56 -10.38 -17.62
N GLY A 414 -14.47 -10.94 -16.82
CA GLY A 414 -14.76 -10.52 -15.44
C GLY A 414 -15.79 -9.38 -15.37
N ALA A 415 -16.18 -9.04 -14.14
CA ALA A 415 -17.09 -7.92 -13.85
C ALA A 415 -16.88 -7.40 -12.42
N VAL A 416 -17.38 -6.21 -12.14
CA VAL A 416 -17.29 -5.54 -10.82
C VAL A 416 -18.62 -4.88 -10.46
N TYR A 417 -18.77 -4.44 -9.22
CA TYR A 417 -19.98 -3.79 -8.70
C TYR A 417 -21.24 -4.64 -8.89
N CYS A 418 -21.09 -5.96 -8.84
CA CYS A 418 -22.18 -6.91 -8.83
C CYS A 418 -23.16 -6.60 -7.70
N GLY A 419 -24.46 -6.58 -8.03
CA GLY A 419 -25.52 -6.17 -7.10
C GLY A 419 -25.80 -4.67 -7.05
N GLY A 420 -25.33 -3.87 -8.03
CA GLY A 420 -25.42 -2.40 -8.04
C GLY A 420 -26.72 -1.81 -7.46
N GLY A 421 -26.61 -1.22 -6.26
CA GLY A 421 -27.71 -0.54 -5.57
C GLY A 421 -28.59 -1.41 -4.67
N ILE A 422 -28.26 -2.68 -4.45
CA ILE A 422 -28.92 -3.53 -3.47
C ILE A 422 -28.22 -3.34 -2.12
N GLU A 423 -28.90 -2.70 -1.17
CA GLU A 423 -28.48 -2.75 0.24
C GLU A 423 -28.50 -4.21 0.69
N ALA A 424 -27.32 -4.79 0.89
CA ALA A 424 -27.21 -6.11 1.47
C ALA A 424 -27.52 -6.01 2.98
N ALA A 425 -28.58 -6.68 3.40
CA ALA A 425 -29.02 -6.66 4.79
C ALA A 425 -27.94 -7.23 5.73
N CYS A 426 -27.85 -6.67 6.93
CA CYS A 426 -26.92 -7.15 7.94
C CYS A 426 -27.43 -8.44 8.60
N PHE A 427 -26.50 -9.29 8.99
CA PHE A 427 -26.72 -10.48 9.81
C PHE A 427 -27.44 -10.09 11.12
N GLY A 428 -28.47 -10.86 11.48
CA GLY A 428 -29.28 -10.60 12.69
C GLY A 428 -30.52 -9.72 12.47
N GLU A 429 -30.66 -9.06 11.32
CA GLU A 429 -31.91 -8.39 10.89
C GLU A 429 -32.90 -9.38 10.19
N GLY A 430 -32.73 -10.68 10.48
CA GLY A 430 -33.18 -11.84 9.70
C GLY A 430 -32.00 -12.35 8.88
N GLU A 431 -31.66 -13.65 8.90
CA GLU A 431 -30.59 -14.20 8.04
C GLU A 431 -30.89 -13.82 6.59
N PRO A 432 -30.14 -12.89 5.97
CA PRO A 432 -30.43 -12.53 4.59
C PRO A 432 -30.12 -13.75 3.73
N PRO A 433 -31.10 -14.32 3.02
CA PRO A 433 -30.83 -15.47 2.17
C PRO A 433 -29.80 -15.07 1.10
N PRO A 434 -28.95 -16.00 0.64
CA PRO A 434 -28.06 -15.77 -0.49
C PRO A 434 -28.83 -15.15 -1.68
N ASP A 435 -28.36 -14.01 -2.17
CA ASP A 435 -28.97 -13.30 -3.29
C ASP A 435 -28.29 -13.67 -4.61
N TYR A 436 -28.82 -14.71 -5.25
CA TYR A 436 -28.35 -15.14 -6.57
C TYR A 436 -28.62 -14.10 -7.68
N ALA A 437 -29.43 -13.07 -7.45
CA ALA A 437 -29.67 -12.00 -8.42
C ALA A 437 -28.47 -11.05 -8.56
N LEU A 438 -27.53 -11.04 -7.61
CA LEU A 438 -26.32 -10.20 -7.64
C LEU A 438 -25.54 -10.32 -8.95
N VAL A 439 -25.47 -11.53 -9.52
CA VAL A 439 -24.78 -11.83 -10.79
C VAL A 439 -25.33 -11.00 -11.96
N SER A 440 -26.62 -10.70 -11.95
CA SER A 440 -27.28 -9.93 -13.03
C SER A 440 -27.02 -8.43 -12.96
N GLY A 441 -26.56 -7.93 -11.80
CA GLY A 441 -26.32 -6.51 -11.55
C GLY A 441 -24.86 -6.08 -11.70
N CYS A 442 -24.01 -6.88 -12.35
CA CYS A 442 -22.60 -6.55 -12.50
C CYS A 442 -22.33 -5.55 -13.64
N VAL A 443 -21.24 -4.79 -13.49
CA VAL A 443 -20.63 -3.99 -14.56
C VAL A 443 -19.55 -4.84 -15.23
N PRO A 444 -19.77 -5.33 -16.47
CA PRO A 444 -18.83 -6.21 -17.13
C PRO A 444 -17.59 -5.49 -17.62
N PHE A 445 -16.46 -6.19 -17.62
CA PHE A 445 -15.26 -5.74 -18.30
C PHE A 445 -15.31 -6.07 -19.79
N ASP A 446 -14.61 -5.26 -20.58
CA ASP A 446 -14.47 -5.49 -22.00
C ASP A 446 -13.16 -6.24 -22.32
N LYS A 447 -13.09 -6.80 -23.53
CA LYS A 447 -11.91 -7.52 -24.01
C LYS A 447 -10.64 -6.66 -24.07
N ALA A 448 -10.78 -5.35 -24.26
CA ALA A 448 -9.65 -4.43 -24.39
C ALA A 448 -9.04 -4.06 -23.03
N SER A 449 -9.83 -4.13 -21.96
CA SER A 449 -9.42 -3.92 -20.57
C SER A 449 -10.06 -4.98 -19.65
N PRO A 450 -9.65 -6.26 -19.77
CA PRO A 450 -10.19 -7.33 -18.95
C PRO A 450 -9.72 -7.20 -17.49
N ALA A 451 -10.37 -7.94 -16.58
CA ALA A 451 -9.79 -8.25 -15.28
C ALA A 451 -8.41 -8.94 -15.44
N PRO A 452 -7.56 -8.94 -14.41
CA PRO A 452 -6.34 -9.74 -14.41
C PRO A 452 -6.63 -11.20 -14.80
N MET A 453 -5.98 -11.66 -15.87
CA MET A 453 -6.15 -13.01 -16.46
C MET A 453 -5.18 -14.04 -15.87
N ASP A 454 -4.29 -13.60 -14.99
CA ASP A 454 -3.36 -14.42 -14.24
C ASP A 454 -2.95 -13.68 -12.96
N THR A 455 -2.40 -14.41 -12.00
CA THR A 455 -1.87 -13.84 -10.75
C THR A 455 -0.79 -14.72 -10.13
N ILE A 456 -0.16 -14.25 -9.04
CA ILE A 456 0.87 -14.99 -8.29
C ILE A 456 0.32 -15.45 -6.95
N VAL A 457 0.58 -16.71 -6.63
CA VAL A 457 0.48 -17.25 -5.27
C VAL A 457 1.84 -17.80 -4.86
N GLY A 458 2.10 -17.91 -3.56
CA GLY A 458 3.43 -18.25 -3.09
C GLY A 458 3.45 -18.79 -1.68
N VAL A 459 4.52 -19.52 -1.37
CA VAL A 459 4.75 -20.15 -0.08
C VAL A 459 6.17 -19.79 0.35
N VAL A 460 6.31 -19.28 1.57
CA VAL A 460 7.60 -18.90 2.15
C VAL A 460 7.76 -19.55 3.51
N ARG A 461 8.92 -20.16 3.74
CA ARG A 461 9.30 -20.77 5.01
C ARG A 461 10.29 -19.90 5.74
N VAL A 462 9.99 -19.59 6.99
CA VAL A 462 10.89 -18.94 7.94
C VAL A 462 10.96 -19.80 9.19
N GLY A 463 11.94 -20.71 9.21
CA GLY A 463 12.12 -21.69 10.27
C GLY A 463 10.96 -22.69 10.33
N GLU A 464 10.13 -22.55 11.37
CA GLU A 464 8.97 -23.42 11.62
C GLU A 464 7.65 -22.84 11.09
N SER A 465 7.68 -21.59 10.63
CA SER A 465 6.53 -20.87 10.09
C SER A 465 6.47 -20.92 8.57
N TRP A 466 5.27 -21.04 8.04
CA TRP A 466 4.92 -21.06 6.63
C TRP A 466 3.97 -19.90 6.33
N MET A 467 4.36 -19.04 5.40
CA MET A 467 3.63 -17.86 4.99
C MET A 467 3.06 -18.09 3.59
N LEU A 468 1.74 -17.94 3.46
CA LEU A 468 1.01 -18.04 2.20
C LEU A 468 0.84 -16.62 1.66
N THR A 469 1.46 -16.31 0.53
CA THR A 469 1.25 -15.00 -0.11
C THR A 469 0.01 -15.07 -0.99
N THR A 470 -0.94 -14.18 -0.75
CA THR A 470 -2.20 -14.12 -1.50
C THR A 470 -2.41 -12.74 -2.11
N PRO A 471 -2.81 -12.66 -3.39
CA PRO A 471 -3.06 -11.40 -4.06
C PRO A 471 -4.39 -10.77 -3.60
N GLY A 472 -4.47 -9.45 -3.65
CA GLY A 472 -5.70 -8.72 -3.34
C GLY A 472 -6.09 -8.76 -1.86
N GLU A 473 -7.40 -8.75 -1.59
CA GLU A 473 -8.02 -8.55 -0.28
C GLU A 473 -8.84 -9.78 0.15
N PRO A 474 -8.21 -10.86 0.64
CA PRO A 474 -8.95 -11.98 1.19
C PRO A 474 -9.69 -11.54 2.46
N VAL A 475 -10.94 -11.99 2.59
CA VAL A 475 -11.71 -11.84 3.84
C VAL A 475 -11.25 -12.84 4.89
N THR A 476 -11.58 -12.57 6.14
CA THR A 476 -11.10 -13.33 7.31
C THR A 476 -11.54 -14.79 7.26
N GLU A 477 -12.77 -15.08 6.84
CA GLU A 477 -13.26 -16.46 6.68
C GLU A 477 -12.40 -17.26 5.69
N LEU A 478 -12.17 -16.71 4.50
CA LEU A 478 -11.38 -17.36 3.45
C LEU A 478 -9.95 -17.62 3.91
N GLY A 479 -9.33 -16.62 4.54
CA GLY A 479 -7.94 -16.68 5.01
C GLY A 479 -7.74 -17.69 6.14
N THR A 480 -8.62 -17.70 7.13
CA THR A 480 -8.54 -18.64 8.27
C THR A 480 -8.79 -20.08 7.83
N ARG A 481 -9.70 -20.30 6.88
CA ARG A 481 -9.92 -21.62 6.26
C ARG A 481 -8.70 -22.10 5.48
N MET A 482 -8.09 -21.24 4.68
CA MET A 482 -6.86 -21.56 3.93
C MET A 482 -5.71 -21.98 4.86
N VAL A 483 -5.49 -21.25 5.95
CA VAL A 483 -4.51 -21.60 6.99
C VAL A 483 -4.80 -22.98 7.57
N LYS A 484 -6.06 -23.25 7.93
CA LYS A 484 -6.47 -24.52 8.52
C LYS A 484 -6.24 -25.68 7.56
N ASP A 485 -6.70 -25.53 6.31
CA ASP A 485 -6.62 -26.59 5.30
C ASP A 485 -5.17 -26.90 4.93
N VAL A 486 -4.32 -25.88 4.77
CA VAL A 486 -2.88 -26.07 4.56
C VAL A 486 -2.24 -26.77 5.76
N ALA A 487 -2.59 -26.38 6.99
CA ALA A 487 -2.03 -27.02 8.18
C ALA A 487 -2.43 -28.51 8.25
N GLU A 488 -3.71 -28.82 8.09
CA GLU A 488 -4.23 -30.18 8.14
C GLU A 488 -3.65 -31.08 7.04
N GLN A 489 -3.59 -30.59 5.79
CA GLN A 489 -3.12 -31.36 4.64
C GLN A 489 -1.62 -31.68 4.65
N ASN A 490 -0.85 -30.94 5.45
CA ASN A 490 0.60 -31.04 5.54
C ASN A 490 1.09 -31.47 6.93
N GLY A 491 0.19 -31.83 7.84
CA GLY A 491 0.54 -32.29 9.19
C GLY A 491 1.21 -31.22 10.07
N LEU A 492 0.86 -29.95 9.87
CA LEU A 492 1.35 -28.81 10.63
C LEU A 492 0.33 -28.37 11.68
N ALA A 493 0.78 -27.61 12.69
CA ALA A 493 -0.13 -26.88 13.56
C ALA A 493 -0.65 -25.60 12.86
N PRO A 494 -1.92 -25.18 13.06
CA PRO A 494 -2.43 -23.94 12.49
C PRO A 494 -1.62 -22.69 12.87
N ALA A 495 -0.98 -22.68 14.04
CA ALA A 495 -0.10 -21.59 14.49
C ALA A 495 1.23 -21.52 13.70
N GLN A 496 1.54 -22.51 12.86
CA GLN A 496 2.70 -22.49 11.96
C GLN A 496 2.36 -21.93 10.59
N VAL A 497 1.08 -21.71 10.27
CA VAL A 497 0.66 -21.23 8.95
C VAL A 497 0.09 -19.82 9.10
N HIS A 498 0.59 -18.92 8.28
CA HIS A 498 0.26 -17.50 8.27
C HIS A 498 -0.08 -17.06 6.85
N LEU A 499 -0.87 -16.00 6.73
CA LEU A 499 -1.20 -15.42 5.44
C LEU A 499 -0.56 -14.03 5.33
N VAL A 500 -0.08 -13.70 4.14
CA VAL A 500 0.41 -12.38 3.76
C VAL A 500 -0.47 -11.90 2.63
N GLY A 501 -1.44 -11.06 2.96
CA GLY A 501 -2.38 -10.48 2.00
C GLY A 501 -1.76 -9.31 1.25
N TYR A 502 -2.47 -8.78 0.25
CA TYR A 502 -1.99 -7.66 -0.56
C TYR A 502 -0.60 -7.91 -1.14
N ALA A 503 -0.29 -9.18 -1.41
CA ALA A 503 1.04 -9.66 -1.73
C ALA A 503 1.13 -10.12 -3.17
N GLN A 504 2.27 -9.83 -3.79
CA GLN A 504 2.67 -10.19 -5.16
C GLN A 504 1.82 -9.60 -6.30
N ASP A 505 0.51 -9.48 -6.12
CA ASP A 505 -0.41 -8.90 -7.08
C ASP A 505 -1.70 -8.39 -6.41
N TYR A 506 -2.59 -7.76 -7.18
CA TYR A 506 -3.86 -7.24 -6.68
C TYR A 506 -5.01 -7.53 -7.64
N ILE A 507 -5.98 -8.31 -7.14
CA ILE A 507 -7.11 -8.83 -7.92
C ILE A 507 -8.47 -8.53 -7.26
N GLY A 508 -8.53 -7.44 -6.50
CA GLY A 508 -9.71 -7.05 -5.73
C GLY A 508 -9.96 -7.96 -4.53
N TYR A 509 -11.22 -8.07 -4.13
CA TYR A 509 -11.65 -8.82 -2.95
C TYR A 509 -11.80 -10.30 -3.24
N SER A 510 -11.50 -11.14 -2.25
CA SER A 510 -11.67 -12.59 -2.36
C SER A 510 -12.47 -13.13 -1.19
N LEU A 511 -13.65 -13.67 -1.49
CA LEU A 511 -14.60 -14.24 -0.55
C LEU A 511 -14.89 -15.69 -0.90
N SER A 512 -15.35 -16.47 0.08
CA SER A 512 -15.99 -17.74 -0.25
C SER A 512 -17.22 -17.53 -1.12
N GLU A 513 -17.57 -18.56 -1.89
CA GLU A 513 -18.71 -18.51 -2.80
C GLU A 513 -20.02 -18.20 -2.05
N GLU A 514 -20.19 -18.80 -0.86
CA GLU A 514 -21.33 -18.54 0.02
C GLU A 514 -21.36 -17.08 0.49
N ASP A 515 -20.25 -16.54 0.99
CA ASP A 515 -20.19 -15.16 1.49
C ASP A 515 -20.37 -14.13 0.37
N TRP A 516 -19.94 -14.44 -0.86
CA TRP A 516 -20.18 -13.57 -2.01
C TRP A 516 -21.67 -13.35 -2.27
N PHE A 517 -22.51 -14.39 -2.14
CA PHE A 517 -23.94 -14.26 -2.34
C PHE A 517 -24.67 -13.51 -1.22
N HIS A 518 -24.01 -13.23 -0.10
CA HIS A 518 -24.54 -12.30 0.90
C HIS A 518 -24.35 -10.82 0.51
N GLY A 519 -23.66 -10.54 -0.61
CA GLY A 519 -23.52 -9.19 -1.16
C GLY A 519 -22.62 -8.29 -0.30
N GLY A 520 -22.88 -6.98 -0.34
CA GLY A 520 -22.06 -5.98 0.36
C GLY A 520 -20.85 -5.49 -0.44
N TYR A 521 -20.06 -4.62 0.18
CA TYR A 521 -18.96 -3.93 -0.49
C TYR A 521 -17.89 -4.90 -0.99
N GLU A 522 -17.48 -5.86 -0.15
CA GLU A 522 -16.43 -6.82 -0.48
C GLU A 522 -16.84 -7.70 -1.68
N ALA A 523 -18.08 -8.21 -1.71
CA ALA A 523 -18.59 -9.00 -2.83
C ALA A 523 -18.58 -8.21 -4.15
N SER A 524 -18.87 -6.90 -4.07
CA SER A 524 -18.87 -5.99 -5.22
C SER A 524 -17.47 -5.85 -5.86
N GLY A 525 -16.41 -6.09 -5.10
CA GLY A 525 -15.01 -5.99 -5.52
C GLY A 525 -14.38 -7.31 -5.99
N SER A 526 -15.13 -8.42 -6.05
CA SER A 526 -14.65 -9.71 -6.57
C SER A 526 -14.78 -9.76 -8.10
N LEU A 527 -13.66 -9.59 -8.79
CA LEU A 527 -13.60 -9.37 -10.25
C LEU A 527 -14.07 -10.56 -11.09
N TRP A 528 -13.91 -11.76 -10.54
CA TRP A 528 -14.29 -13.02 -11.18
C TRP A 528 -15.51 -13.67 -10.53
N GLY A 529 -16.29 -12.89 -9.75
CA GLY A 529 -17.56 -13.31 -9.18
C GLY A 529 -17.45 -14.29 -8.00
N PRO A 530 -18.51 -15.10 -7.76
CA PRO A 530 -18.62 -15.95 -6.57
C PRO A 530 -17.46 -16.95 -6.37
N LYS A 531 -16.92 -17.53 -7.45
CA LYS A 531 -15.91 -18.60 -7.36
C LYS A 531 -14.47 -18.11 -7.24
N GLN A 532 -14.24 -16.79 -7.27
CA GLN A 532 -12.88 -16.24 -7.23
C GLN A 532 -12.11 -16.69 -5.98
N GLY A 533 -12.69 -16.52 -4.79
CA GLY A 533 -11.99 -16.84 -3.56
C GLY A 533 -11.81 -18.35 -3.37
N GLU A 534 -12.81 -19.18 -3.73
CA GLU A 534 -12.66 -20.64 -3.70
C GLU A 534 -11.55 -21.13 -4.64
N TYR A 535 -11.46 -20.54 -5.83
CA TYR A 535 -10.38 -20.84 -6.77
C TYR A 535 -9.01 -20.50 -6.16
N LEU A 536 -8.84 -19.28 -5.64
CA LEU A 536 -7.57 -18.86 -5.01
C LEU A 536 -7.21 -19.72 -3.81
N HIS A 537 -8.20 -20.11 -3.00
CA HIS A 537 -8.04 -21.04 -1.90
C HIS A 537 -7.51 -22.39 -2.37
N ALA A 538 -8.17 -23.01 -3.36
CA ALA A 538 -7.74 -24.30 -3.90
C ALA A 538 -6.33 -24.25 -4.47
N ARG A 539 -6.00 -23.22 -5.27
CA ARG A 539 -4.69 -23.06 -5.91
C ARG A 539 -3.57 -22.80 -4.92
N THR A 540 -3.81 -21.95 -3.92
CA THR A 540 -2.81 -21.66 -2.87
C THR A 540 -2.56 -22.89 -2.01
N THR A 541 -3.61 -23.63 -1.64
CA THR A 541 -3.49 -24.85 -0.84
C THR A 541 -2.80 -25.98 -1.62
N ALA A 542 -3.09 -26.13 -2.91
CA ALA A 542 -2.40 -27.09 -3.78
C ALA A 542 -0.91 -26.76 -3.91
N TRP A 543 -0.59 -25.48 -4.16
CA TRP A 543 0.80 -25.01 -4.22
C TRP A 543 1.54 -25.22 -2.90
N ALA A 544 0.91 -24.90 -1.77
CA ALA A 544 1.45 -25.19 -0.44
C ALA A 544 1.72 -26.68 -0.24
N ALA A 545 0.82 -27.57 -0.68
CA ALA A 545 1.03 -29.00 -0.55
C ALA A 545 2.16 -29.54 -1.46
N HIS A 546 2.38 -28.92 -2.61
CA HIS A 546 3.55 -29.19 -3.46
C HIS A 546 4.84 -28.79 -2.74
N VAL A 547 4.93 -27.55 -2.28
CA VAL A 547 6.14 -26.98 -1.65
C VAL A 547 6.46 -27.65 -0.31
N ILE A 548 5.46 -27.87 0.55
CA ILE A 548 5.66 -28.37 1.91
C ILE A 548 5.84 -29.89 1.93
N SER A 549 5.03 -30.62 1.16
CA SER A 549 4.91 -32.08 1.25
C SER A 549 5.39 -32.82 -0.01
N GLY A 550 5.89 -32.12 -1.03
CA GLY A 550 6.35 -32.72 -2.28
C GLY A 550 5.24 -33.37 -3.10
N LYS A 551 3.97 -32.95 -2.94
CA LYS A 551 2.89 -33.40 -3.82
C LYS A 551 3.13 -32.91 -5.25
N ALA A 552 2.58 -33.60 -6.25
CA ALA A 552 2.72 -33.15 -7.64
C ALA A 552 2.12 -31.75 -7.83
N ALA A 553 2.84 -30.87 -8.52
CA ALA A 553 2.33 -29.56 -8.90
C ALA A 553 1.14 -29.69 -9.87
N GLU A 554 0.29 -28.66 -9.90
CA GLU A 554 -0.81 -28.61 -10.87
C GLU A 554 -0.29 -28.41 -12.30
N ALA A 555 -0.98 -28.99 -13.29
CA ALA A 555 -0.48 -29.05 -14.66
C ALA A 555 -0.62 -27.74 -15.46
N ASP A 556 -1.41 -26.78 -14.98
CA ASP A 556 -1.77 -25.54 -15.68
C ASP A 556 -1.10 -24.29 -15.10
N LEU A 557 0.02 -24.45 -14.37
CA LEU A 557 0.86 -23.34 -13.95
C LEU A 557 1.43 -22.58 -15.16
N LEU A 558 1.54 -21.27 -15.03
CA LEU A 558 2.04 -20.40 -16.09
C LEU A 558 3.54 -20.14 -15.93
N PRO A 559 4.30 -20.00 -17.04
CA PRO A 559 5.72 -19.64 -16.97
C PRO A 559 5.89 -18.23 -16.38
N PRO A 560 7.10 -17.85 -15.93
CA PRO A 560 7.39 -16.46 -15.55
C PRO A 560 6.98 -15.47 -16.65
N ARG A 561 6.52 -14.29 -16.24
CA ARG A 561 6.18 -13.20 -17.18
C ARG A 561 7.28 -12.15 -17.17
N GLU A 562 7.66 -11.73 -18.38
CA GLU A 562 8.51 -10.57 -18.56
C GLU A 562 7.72 -9.29 -18.27
N PRO A 563 8.26 -8.38 -17.45
CA PRO A 563 7.62 -7.10 -17.21
C PRO A 563 7.66 -6.23 -18.47
N LYS A 564 6.61 -5.43 -18.66
CA LYS A 564 6.54 -4.36 -19.64
C LYS A 564 7.70 -3.38 -19.40
N VAL A 565 8.38 -3.00 -20.48
CA VAL A 565 9.40 -1.97 -20.43
C VAL A 565 8.75 -0.62 -20.68
N TYR A 566 8.79 0.24 -19.68
CA TYR A 566 8.34 1.62 -19.79
C TYR A 566 9.51 2.54 -20.12
N SER A 567 9.26 3.53 -20.99
CA SER A 567 10.18 4.61 -21.28
C SER A 567 9.42 5.92 -21.20
N ALA A 568 9.91 6.86 -20.40
CA ALA A 568 9.34 8.18 -20.27
C ALA A 568 10.42 9.25 -20.37
N ALA A 569 10.03 10.44 -20.81
CA ALA A 569 10.93 11.59 -20.79
C ALA A 569 11.10 12.07 -19.35
N PRO A 570 12.30 12.52 -18.94
CA PRO A 570 12.52 13.07 -17.62
C PRO A 570 11.52 14.17 -17.30
N TRP A 571 10.95 14.12 -16.09
CA TRP A 571 9.98 15.11 -15.68
C TRP A 571 10.59 16.51 -15.57
N ALA A 572 9.96 17.48 -16.25
CA ALA A 572 10.36 18.87 -16.17
C ALA A 572 9.77 19.53 -14.91
N VAL A 573 10.64 19.73 -13.91
CA VAL A 573 10.32 20.46 -12.66
C VAL A 573 10.10 21.95 -12.93
N ASP A 574 9.20 22.57 -12.16
CA ASP A 574 9.01 24.02 -12.21
C ASP A 574 10.21 24.75 -11.61
N GLU A 575 10.49 25.96 -12.12
CA GLU A 575 11.50 26.82 -11.51
C GLU A 575 11.00 27.33 -10.16
N ALA A 576 11.77 27.08 -9.10
CA ALA A 576 11.46 27.57 -7.77
C ALA A 576 12.10 28.94 -7.48
N ASP A 577 11.49 29.72 -6.58
CA ASP A 577 12.14 30.85 -5.92
C ASP A 577 13.40 30.39 -5.14
N ALA A 578 14.30 31.32 -4.79
CA ALA A 578 15.48 30.98 -4.02
C ALA A 578 15.11 30.42 -2.64
N ALA A 579 15.81 29.36 -2.20
CA ALA A 579 15.54 28.72 -0.92
C ALA A 579 15.78 29.69 0.25
N ALA A 580 14.79 29.89 1.11
CA ALA A 580 14.88 30.78 2.26
C ALA A 580 13.89 30.40 3.36
N VAL A 581 14.23 30.70 4.61
CA VAL A 581 13.25 30.63 5.71
C VAL A 581 12.26 31.76 5.50
N ALA A 582 10.99 31.40 5.30
CA ALA A 582 9.90 32.33 4.99
C ALA A 582 9.11 32.72 6.24
N VAL A 583 8.98 31.81 7.20
CA VAL A 583 8.34 32.04 8.50
C VAL A 583 9.26 31.45 9.57
N GLU A 584 9.71 32.31 10.49
CA GLU A 584 10.55 31.92 11.62
C GLU A 584 9.70 31.42 12.80
N PRO A 585 10.23 30.50 13.65
CA PRO A 585 9.52 30.07 14.85
C PRO A 585 9.42 31.22 15.88
N PRO A 586 8.42 31.20 16.77
CA PRO A 586 8.36 32.13 17.90
C PRO A 586 9.60 31.99 18.79
N ALA A 587 10.16 33.10 19.28
CA ALA A 587 11.38 33.06 20.09
C ALA A 587 11.21 32.33 21.44
N ASP A 588 10.00 32.39 22.01
CA ASP A 588 9.62 31.73 23.26
C ASP A 588 8.39 30.86 23.02
N VAL A 589 8.50 29.58 23.36
CA VAL A 589 7.48 28.56 23.16
C VAL A 589 7.23 27.87 24.50
N THR A 590 5.97 27.64 24.85
CA THR A 590 5.61 26.84 26.03
C THR A 590 5.49 25.38 25.60
N ARG A 591 6.04 24.44 26.39
CA ARG A 591 5.85 23.01 26.12
C ARG A 591 4.35 22.67 26.09
N GLY A 592 3.91 22.09 24.98
CA GLY A 592 2.49 21.89 24.65
C GLY A 592 2.04 22.73 23.46
N ASP A 593 2.73 23.82 23.15
CA ASP A 593 2.48 24.63 21.96
C ASP A 593 2.91 23.90 20.68
N ILE A 594 2.29 24.30 19.57
CA ILE A 594 2.72 23.91 18.22
C ILE A 594 3.57 25.03 17.65
N VAL A 595 4.77 24.65 17.20
CA VAL A 595 5.67 25.55 16.48
C VAL A 595 5.40 25.40 14.98
N GLU A 596 4.97 26.49 14.34
CA GLU A 596 4.86 26.58 12.89
C GLU A 596 6.10 27.30 12.34
N VAL A 597 6.73 26.69 11.34
CA VAL A 597 7.90 27.25 10.62
C VAL A 597 7.69 26.98 9.13
N ALA A 598 8.14 27.88 8.25
CA ALA A 598 7.99 27.67 6.82
C ALA A 598 9.23 28.09 6.03
N ILE A 599 9.50 27.39 4.95
CA ILE A 599 10.53 27.75 3.97
C ILE A 599 9.90 27.88 2.59
N ASP A 600 10.46 28.78 1.78
CA ASP A 600 10.30 28.70 0.34
C ASP A 600 11.38 27.71 -0.17
N GLY A 601 10.98 26.67 -0.90
CA GLY A 601 11.83 25.56 -1.32
C GLY A 601 11.56 25.11 -2.76
N GLY A 602 11.98 23.90 -3.10
CA GLY A 602 11.86 23.35 -4.45
C GLY A 602 10.49 22.77 -4.79
N ASP A 603 10.32 22.46 -6.08
CA ASP A 603 9.19 21.72 -6.64
C ASP A 603 9.02 20.34 -5.96
N PRO A 604 7.78 19.90 -5.65
CA PRO A 604 7.54 18.66 -4.91
C PRO A 604 7.96 17.38 -5.65
N TRP A 605 8.23 17.42 -6.97
CA TRP A 605 8.89 16.33 -7.68
C TRP A 605 10.27 16.02 -7.09
N LEU A 606 10.96 17.04 -6.58
CA LEU A 606 12.24 16.91 -5.88
C LEU A 606 12.10 16.46 -4.41
N LEU A 607 10.88 16.09 -4.00
CA LEU A 607 10.44 15.67 -2.67
C LEU A 607 10.33 16.82 -1.66
N ALA A 608 9.51 16.56 -0.64
CA ALA A 608 9.39 17.45 0.50
C ALA A 608 10.75 17.59 1.23
N PRO A 609 11.13 18.81 1.66
CA PRO A 609 12.37 19.05 2.38
C PRO A 609 12.41 18.25 3.69
N ASP A 610 13.58 17.72 4.02
CA ASP A 610 13.81 17.07 5.30
C ASP A 610 14.04 18.11 6.39
N VAL A 611 13.39 17.92 7.53
CA VAL A 611 13.57 18.76 8.72
C VAL A 611 14.18 17.93 9.83
N THR A 612 15.14 18.50 10.55
CA THR A 612 15.68 17.93 11.78
C THR A 612 15.62 18.97 12.89
N LEU A 613 15.08 18.59 14.04
CA LEU A 613 15.15 19.40 15.25
C LEU A 613 16.58 19.32 15.82
N VAL A 614 17.21 20.48 16.02
CA VAL A 614 18.53 20.57 16.64
C VAL A 614 18.46 21.35 17.95
N GLN A 615 19.22 20.91 18.95
CA GLN A 615 19.37 21.58 20.23
C GLN A 615 20.72 22.28 20.31
N LYS A 616 20.73 23.44 20.95
CA LYS A 616 21.95 24.20 21.22
C LYS A 616 22.59 23.72 22.53
N ASP A 617 23.84 23.27 22.45
CA ASP A 617 24.69 23.01 23.61
C ASP A 617 25.99 23.82 23.48
N GLY A 618 26.18 24.81 24.37
CA GLY A 618 27.23 25.81 24.23
C GLY A 618 27.13 26.57 22.90
N GLU A 619 28.11 26.40 22.02
CA GLU A 619 28.14 26.97 20.66
C GLU A 619 27.72 25.97 19.57
N GLU A 620 27.57 24.69 19.91
CA GLU A 620 27.28 23.62 18.96
C GLU A 620 25.77 23.37 18.82
N TRP A 621 25.38 22.89 17.64
CA TRP A 621 24.02 22.44 17.34
C TRP A 621 24.05 20.95 17.07
N THR A 622 23.29 20.17 17.82
CA THR A 622 23.24 18.72 17.68
C THR A 622 21.81 18.24 17.44
N PRO A 623 21.59 17.20 16.61
CA PRO A 623 20.26 16.64 16.43
C PRO A 623 19.67 16.15 17.75
N VAL A 624 18.42 16.49 18.00
CA VAL A 624 17.66 15.90 19.10
C VAL A 624 17.31 14.47 18.71
N LEU A 625 17.65 13.50 19.56
CA LEU A 625 17.47 12.08 19.28
C LEU A 625 16.27 11.51 20.03
N ARG A 626 15.55 10.61 19.36
CA ARG A 626 14.62 9.65 19.99
C ARG A 626 15.41 8.67 20.86
N LYS A 627 14.71 7.93 21.72
CA LYS A 627 15.30 6.87 22.57
C LYS A 627 16.12 5.85 21.76
N ASN A 628 15.63 5.49 20.57
CA ASN A 628 16.31 4.56 19.67
C ASN A 628 17.51 5.17 18.90
N GLY A 629 17.88 6.42 19.17
CA GLY A 629 19.02 7.11 18.55
C GLY A 629 18.74 7.73 17.18
N ARG A 630 17.52 7.62 16.63
CA ARG A 630 17.15 8.31 15.38
C ARG A 630 16.87 9.80 15.66
N PRO A 631 17.28 10.74 14.80
CA PRO A 631 16.95 12.16 14.95
C PRO A 631 15.44 12.42 14.90
N ILE A 632 14.97 13.42 15.64
CA ILE A 632 13.61 13.95 15.49
C ILE A 632 13.53 14.75 14.19
N GLY A 633 12.69 14.29 13.26
CA GLY A 633 12.55 14.89 11.95
C GLY A 633 11.33 14.41 11.18
N THR A 634 11.27 14.77 9.91
CA THR A 634 10.21 14.39 8.95
C THR A 634 10.23 12.91 8.54
N ASP A 635 11.16 12.12 9.11
CA ASP A 635 11.26 10.66 8.94
C ASP A 635 10.34 9.87 9.90
N GLY A 636 9.80 10.55 10.92
CA GLY A 636 8.83 10.03 11.87
C GLY A 636 7.47 10.72 11.73
N TYR A 637 6.80 10.92 12.87
CA TYR A 637 5.46 11.50 12.96
C TYR A 637 5.46 12.86 13.68
N GLU A 638 6.64 13.45 13.94
CA GLU A 638 6.86 14.72 14.64
C GLU A 638 6.45 15.96 13.88
N PHE A 639 6.36 15.86 12.57
CA PHE A 639 6.07 17.00 11.72
C PHE A 639 4.88 16.69 10.81
N GLU A 640 3.89 17.56 10.83
CA GLU A 640 3.00 17.72 9.68
C GLU A 640 3.67 18.68 8.69
N THR A 641 3.74 18.29 7.43
CA THR A 641 4.34 19.07 6.34
C THR A 641 3.27 19.42 5.32
N ALA A 642 2.96 20.71 5.16
CA ALA A 642 2.02 21.22 4.17
C ALA A 642 2.75 21.92 3.02
N LEU A 643 2.18 21.81 1.82
CA LEU A 643 2.62 22.52 0.63
C LEU A 643 1.57 23.53 0.18
N ALA A 644 2.01 24.78 -0.03
CA ALA A 644 1.24 25.79 -0.76
C ALA A 644 2.03 26.25 -2.00
N VAL A 645 1.36 26.29 -3.16
CA VAL A 645 1.97 26.61 -4.45
C VAL A 645 1.42 27.93 -4.99
N THR A 646 2.29 28.87 -5.39
CA THR A 646 1.87 30.17 -5.95
C THR A 646 2.69 30.54 -7.19
N PRO A 647 2.06 30.85 -8.35
CA PRO A 647 0.62 30.70 -8.62
C PRO A 647 0.18 29.24 -8.45
N ALA A 648 -1.10 29.00 -8.17
CA ALA A 648 -1.66 27.66 -8.08
C ALA A 648 -1.52 26.92 -9.43
N TYR A 649 -1.58 25.59 -9.41
CA TYR A 649 -1.65 24.83 -10.65
C TYR A 649 -2.95 25.15 -11.39
N GLY A 650 -2.82 25.47 -12.67
CA GLY A 650 -3.94 25.66 -13.59
C GLY A 650 -3.84 24.66 -14.73
N ASP A 651 -4.61 24.87 -15.80
CA ASP A 651 -4.60 23.94 -16.96
C ASP A 651 -3.33 24.07 -17.82
N ALA A 652 -2.42 24.98 -17.46
CA ALA A 652 -1.13 25.17 -18.13
C ALA A 652 -0.15 24.04 -17.77
N VAL A 653 0.29 23.30 -18.79
CA VAL A 653 1.17 22.12 -18.67
C VAL A 653 2.66 22.50 -18.69
N SER A 654 3.00 23.71 -19.11
CA SER A 654 4.40 24.16 -19.22
C SER A 654 5.00 24.53 -17.87
N PRO A 655 6.29 24.24 -17.63
CA PRO A 655 6.97 24.72 -16.44
C PRO A 655 6.92 26.23 -16.35
N VAL A 656 6.53 26.73 -15.18
CA VAL A 656 6.50 28.17 -14.88
C VAL A 656 7.23 28.40 -13.57
N LYS A 657 7.72 29.61 -13.37
CA LYS A 657 8.29 29.99 -12.08
C LYS A 657 7.19 29.98 -11.02
N ARG A 658 7.40 29.23 -9.94
CA ARG A 658 6.48 29.16 -8.80
C ARG A 658 7.23 29.33 -7.49
N ARG A 659 6.48 29.77 -6.48
CA ARG A 659 6.86 29.66 -5.09
C ARG A 659 6.26 28.39 -4.52
N PHE A 660 7.11 27.53 -3.99
CA PHE A 660 6.72 26.35 -3.22
C PHE A 660 6.96 26.64 -1.74
N ARG A 661 5.88 26.96 -1.02
CA ARG A 661 5.94 27.20 0.42
C ARG A 661 5.69 25.90 1.16
N TRP A 662 6.72 25.44 1.85
CA TRP A 662 6.69 24.27 2.70
C TRP A 662 6.53 24.72 4.14
N THR A 663 5.39 24.42 4.76
CA THR A 663 5.08 24.73 6.15
C THR A 663 5.17 23.47 6.99
N PHE A 664 5.86 23.56 8.12
CA PHE A 664 6.05 22.47 9.06
C PHE A 664 5.42 22.82 10.40
N ARG A 665 4.58 21.93 10.92
CA ARG A 665 3.96 22.05 12.25
C ARG A 665 4.51 21.00 13.18
N PHE A 666 5.12 21.46 14.28
CA PHE A 666 5.81 20.65 15.25
C PHE A 666 5.20 20.84 16.65
N PRO A 667 4.42 19.87 17.17
CA PRO A 667 3.96 19.88 18.55
C PRO A 667 5.15 19.64 19.49
N THR A 668 5.38 20.56 20.43
CA THR A 668 6.46 20.42 21.42
C THR A 668 6.17 19.39 22.51
N ALA A 669 4.92 18.91 22.58
CA ALA A 669 4.51 17.76 23.37
C ALA A 669 3.43 16.99 22.62
N ARG A 670 3.34 15.68 22.86
CA ARG A 670 2.34 14.82 22.24
C ARG A 670 1.10 14.67 23.12
N PRO A 671 -0.10 14.64 22.51
CA PRO A 671 -1.35 14.42 23.23
C PRO A 671 -1.56 12.95 23.62
N VAL A 672 -0.86 12.03 22.96
CA VAL A 672 -0.84 10.59 23.27
C VAL A 672 0.58 10.17 23.68
N PRO A 673 0.75 9.01 24.35
CA PRO A 673 2.07 8.53 24.75
C PRO A 673 3.07 8.50 23.58
N SER A 674 4.27 8.99 23.82
CA SER A 674 5.39 8.96 22.89
C SER A 674 6.70 8.83 23.64
N THR A 675 7.73 8.35 22.96
CA THR A 675 9.09 8.29 23.52
C THR A 675 9.92 9.53 23.17
N SER A 676 9.31 10.56 22.55
CA SER A 676 9.97 11.83 22.29
C SER A 676 10.49 12.44 23.59
N PRO A 677 11.74 12.94 23.63
CA PRO A 677 12.31 13.55 24.81
C PRO A 677 11.52 14.78 25.24
N VAL A 678 11.49 15.03 26.54
CA VAL A 678 10.90 16.25 27.09
C VAL A 678 11.73 17.45 26.64
N LEU A 679 11.12 18.34 25.85
CA LEU A 679 11.80 19.52 25.32
C LEU A 679 11.83 20.65 26.34
N GLU A 680 13.02 20.96 26.84
CA GLU A 680 13.33 22.17 27.60
C GLU A 680 14.70 22.69 27.15
N GLY A 681 14.81 23.97 26.78
CA GLY A 681 16.07 24.55 26.29
C GLY A 681 15.93 25.29 24.97
N THR A 682 17.05 25.47 24.27
CA THR A 682 17.14 26.26 23.03
C THR A 682 17.26 25.35 21.82
N TYR A 683 16.38 25.53 20.85
CA TYR A 683 16.25 24.69 19.66
C TYR A 683 16.24 25.53 18.38
N ALA A 684 16.45 24.87 17.24
CA ALA A 684 16.23 25.39 15.90
C ALA A 684 15.86 24.24 14.97
N PHE A 685 15.33 24.57 13.79
CA PHE A 685 15.07 23.61 12.74
C PHE A 685 16.15 23.70 11.66
N GLU A 686 16.73 22.57 11.29
CA GLU A 686 17.59 22.46 10.10
C GLU A 686 16.80 21.84 8.95
N PHE A 687 16.82 22.51 7.80
CA PHE A 687 16.13 22.09 6.59
C PHE A 687 17.14 21.66 5.54
N ARG A 688 16.85 20.56 4.85
CA ARG A 688 17.63 20.07 3.69
C ARG A 688 16.69 19.74 2.55
N GLY A 689 17.05 20.14 1.35
CA GLY A 689 16.25 19.84 0.17
C GLY A 689 16.98 20.22 -1.11
N LEU A 690 16.27 20.10 -2.22
CA LEU A 690 16.75 20.47 -3.55
C LEU A 690 15.91 21.64 -4.07
N ILE A 691 16.55 22.67 -4.62
CA ILE A 691 15.85 23.77 -5.30
C ILE A 691 15.67 23.49 -6.80
N ALA A 692 16.57 22.69 -7.35
CA ALA A 692 16.57 22.15 -8.71
C ALA A 692 17.31 20.79 -8.68
N PRO A 693 17.24 19.97 -9.74
CA PRO A 693 18.04 18.76 -9.83
C PRO A 693 19.52 19.08 -9.55
N GLU A 694 20.16 18.26 -8.71
CA GLU A 694 21.58 18.41 -8.31
C GLU A 694 21.94 19.74 -7.61
N SER A 695 20.94 20.53 -7.19
CA SER A 695 21.14 21.82 -6.53
C SER A 695 20.61 21.79 -5.09
N PRO A 696 21.38 21.23 -4.13
CA PRO A 696 20.96 21.14 -2.74
C PRO A 696 21.05 22.47 -2.01
N TYR A 697 20.20 22.64 -1.01
CA TYR A 697 20.28 23.72 -0.04
C TYR A 697 20.25 23.18 1.38
N THR A 698 20.76 24.00 2.31
CA THR A 698 20.59 23.81 3.74
C THR A 698 20.23 25.15 4.36
N LEU A 699 19.18 25.16 5.18
CA LEU A 699 18.74 26.34 5.92
C LEU A 699 18.66 26.00 7.40
N ARG A 700 18.78 27.01 8.26
CA ARG A 700 18.48 26.87 9.69
C ARG A 700 17.57 28.02 10.10
N SER A 701 16.52 27.73 10.86
CA SER A 701 15.66 28.77 11.44
C SER A 701 16.42 29.60 12.48
N ALA A 702 15.81 30.72 12.88
CA ALA A 702 16.11 31.37 14.14
C ALA A 702 15.97 30.39 15.32
N ALA A 703 16.74 30.63 16.37
CA ALA A 703 16.65 29.85 17.59
C ALA A 703 15.39 30.22 18.38
N PHE A 704 14.77 29.24 19.01
CA PHE A 704 13.64 29.40 19.91
C PHE A 704 13.86 28.66 21.22
N VAL A 705 13.25 29.13 22.30
CA VAL A 705 13.36 28.55 23.64
C VAL A 705 12.07 27.85 24.01
N VAL A 706 12.14 26.56 24.32
CA VAL A 706 11.01 25.80 24.88
C VAL A 706 11.10 25.83 26.40
N LYS A 707 10.04 26.33 27.05
CA LYS A 707 9.92 26.47 28.51
C LYS A 707 8.89 25.50 29.07
N ALA A 708 9.08 25.08 30.31
CA ALA A 708 8.07 24.32 31.03
C ALA A 708 6.75 25.13 31.14
N PRO A 709 5.58 24.46 31.16
CA PRO A 709 4.31 25.13 31.41
C PRO A 709 4.35 25.83 32.77
N LEU A 710 3.72 27.00 32.87
CA LEU A 710 3.48 27.61 34.18
C LEU A 710 2.63 26.65 35.02
N ALA A 711 3.07 26.31 36.22
CA ALA A 711 2.28 25.51 37.13
C ALA A 711 0.91 26.18 37.33
N GLY A 712 -0.16 25.51 36.88
CA GLY A 712 -1.53 25.93 37.20
C GLY A 712 -1.73 25.96 38.72
N PRO A 713 -2.71 26.72 39.24
CA PRO A 713 -3.04 26.62 40.65
C PRO A 713 -3.33 25.16 41.00
N VAL A 714 -2.68 24.66 42.04
CA VAL A 714 -2.98 23.36 42.63
C VAL A 714 -4.43 23.43 43.11
N GLU A 715 -5.35 22.80 42.40
CA GLU A 715 -6.66 22.50 42.96
C GLU A 715 -6.45 21.44 44.04
N ASP A 716 -6.44 21.88 45.30
CA ASP A 716 -6.58 21.01 46.47
C ASP A 716 -7.85 20.16 46.27
N LYS A 717 -7.66 18.85 46.04
CA LYS A 717 -8.72 17.86 45.95
C LYS A 717 -9.40 17.64 47.30
#